data_AF-A0A975J160-F1
#
_entry.id   AF-A0A975J160-F1
#
_cell.length_a   1.000
_cell.length_b   1.000
_cell.length_c   1.000
_cell.angle_alpha   90.00
_cell.angle_beta   90.00
_cell.angle_gamma   90.00
#
_symmetry.space_group_name_H-M   'P 1'
#
loop_
_entity.id
_entity.type
_entity.pdbx_description
1 polymer ?
#
loop_
_entity_poly.entity_id
_entity_poly.type
_entity_poly.pdbx_seq_one_letter_code
_entity_poly.pdbx_strand_id
1 'polypeptide(L)'
;MKPKRFLSLATLAVLTVTGCDKSSKGGDQGRADTDRQLQEARDREADLRNQLEMQKLDSERAALDAERQRIEDAKADLERRNLDAQSAEAQRLKQREDDLAKKQSDLDSREADLGSREQLLSDREMDLAGREPIPELDPTPDLPNEAPVSDYNVFYDQLGSNGDGSWFETPDYGYVYQPTVVVQDSSWRPYTRGRWACSNRGWTWMSDEPFGWATYHYGRWALCRGRGWVWVPGDEWAPSWVCWRSGDDCMGWAPLPPESMGYRRRGWGTSVEVDLSIGVGWFTFCAMRDFGGPLRSRCYPYSQNQQWWSRSRNCTNITFVNNQFNIGGPSYRDINRRLGRPMPFYELNLDRYDPSRRGNFNSQVNGNRLNIFAPTVNANWNDGLRPNRVKDKWNDLQVDRPVALKQDVAEKFREAREERQRKAQEAIEKLGGQQALQKERLAILEQNRKEAQEKTKVVFQERQKEIQERQQQAKEDLQKRQQDLRDKQGQAKEDMDKRRQEAADRLKDQQQQRQDDMAKRQQDLRDKQEQAKDDAEKRRQEMADRLKDQQQQRQQGKDDGKDQAGNMQERLKQQQEQRQADLAKRQEELRQKQEQAKDDAEKRRQEAADRLKNQQQGRNDGGNDQAGNMQERLKQQQEQRQADLAKRQEELRQQQEQAKAEAEKRRQDAADRMKEQQQQRQQQQEQNDRQQQMQQQQERLKQQQEDRQRQMEEQRQQQQEKLKQAQQERAQQQQEQARQQQQEQMRQQQQERAQQQQEQARQAAQERAQQQQEQMRQQQQERQRQMEEQRQAAQERARQQQEQMRQQQEQARQAAQERAQQMQEQLRKQQEERQKQRNGQ
;
A
#
# COMPACT_ATOMS: atom_id res chain seq x y z
N MET A 1 -94.17 -37.16 11.94
CA MET A 1 -95.43 -37.94 11.79
C MET A 1 -96.22 -37.42 10.58
N LYS A 2 -96.98 -38.30 9.93
CA LYS A 2 -97.99 -38.09 8.87
C LYS A 2 -99.21 -38.97 9.27
N PRO A 3 -100.43 -38.89 8.70
CA PRO A 3 -101.06 -37.86 7.82
C PRO A 3 -102.60 -37.61 8.09
N LYS A 4 -103.28 -36.94 7.14
CA LYS A 4 -104.77 -36.87 6.90
C LYS A 4 -105.54 -35.89 7.83
N ARG A 5 -106.69 -35.28 7.49
CA ARG A 5 -107.96 -35.74 6.84
C ARG A 5 -108.73 -34.51 6.26
N PHE A 6 -109.25 -34.47 5.02
CA PHE A 6 -110.53 -34.97 4.42
C PHE A 6 -111.56 -33.85 4.05
N LEU A 7 -112.07 -34.00 2.80
CA LEU A 7 -113.34 -33.55 2.19
C LEU A 7 -114.56 -33.21 3.10
N SER A 8 -115.45 -32.29 2.67
CA SER A 8 -116.71 -32.64 1.94
C SER A 8 -117.73 -31.48 1.73
N LEU A 9 -118.49 -31.59 0.63
CA LEU A 9 -119.64 -30.79 0.15
C LEU A 9 -120.86 -30.65 1.10
N ALA A 10 -121.73 -29.64 0.84
CA ALA A 10 -123.17 -29.60 1.20
C ALA A 10 -123.95 -28.74 0.16
N THR A 11 -125.30 -28.66 0.23
CA THR A 11 -126.16 -28.28 -0.93
C THR A 11 -127.49 -27.55 -0.56
N LEU A 12 -128.15 -26.90 -1.55
CA LEU A 12 -129.64 -26.82 -1.79
C LEU A 12 -130.42 -25.51 -1.46
N ALA A 13 -131.19 -25.00 -2.45
CA ALA A 13 -132.33 -24.05 -2.33
C ALA A 13 -133.28 -24.19 -3.59
N VAL A 14 -134.57 -23.77 -3.51
CA VAL A 14 -135.71 -24.50 -4.16
C VAL A 14 -137.03 -23.66 -4.34
N LEU A 15 -137.82 -23.86 -5.45
CA LEU A 15 -139.27 -23.48 -5.74
C LEU A 15 -139.66 -22.01 -6.17
N THR A 16 -140.77 -21.66 -6.89
CA THR A 16 -141.63 -22.17 -8.03
C THR A 16 -142.78 -21.16 -8.42
N VAL A 17 -143.66 -21.51 -9.40
CA VAL A 17 -145.06 -21.03 -9.68
C VAL A 17 -145.18 -19.92 -10.76
N THR A 18 -145.53 -20.16 -12.04
CA THR A 18 -146.85 -20.43 -12.73
C THR A 18 -147.93 -19.33 -12.57
N GLY A 19 -148.70 -18.92 -13.59
CA GLY A 19 -148.85 -19.41 -14.98
C GLY A 19 -149.76 -18.50 -15.86
N CYS A 20 -150.41 -19.10 -16.87
CA CYS A 20 -151.31 -18.46 -17.86
C CYS A 20 -152.44 -17.59 -17.23
N ASP A 21 -153.06 -16.60 -17.89
CA ASP A 21 -154.00 -16.76 -19.03
C ASP A 21 -154.30 -15.42 -19.77
N LYS A 22 -155.26 -15.47 -20.72
CA LYS A 22 -155.68 -14.51 -21.76
C LYS A 22 -155.75 -13.00 -21.43
N SER A 23 -155.05 -12.24 -22.28
CA SER A 23 -155.59 -11.21 -23.20
C SER A 23 -156.74 -10.28 -22.73
N SER A 24 -156.43 -9.01 -22.45
CA SER A 24 -156.92 -7.87 -23.28
C SER A 24 -156.29 -6.52 -22.90
N LYS A 25 -155.81 -5.80 -23.92
CA LYS A 25 -155.55 -4.35 -24.07
C LYS A 25 -155.65 -3.40 -22.84
N GLY A 26 -154.54 -2.70 -22.57
CA GLY A 26 -154.41 -1.48 -21.75
C GLY A 26 -153.20 -1.55 -20.80
N GLY A 27 -152.34 -0.54 -20.64
CA GLY A 27 -152.32 0.80 -21.23
C GLY A 27 -151.35 1.76 -20.51
N ASP A 28 -150.04 1.55 -20.67
CA ASP A 28 -148.99 2.61 -20.67
C ASP A 28 -148.62 3.41 -19.39
N GLN A 29 -148.58 2.79 -18.19
CA GLN A 29 -147.99 3.44 -16.99
C GLN A 29 -146.93 2.64 -16.21
N GLY A 30 -146.90 1.30 -16.31
CA GLY A 30 -146.00 0.47 -15.47
C GLY A 30 -144.53 0.37 -15.89
N ARG A 31 -144.08 1.07 -16.95
CA ARG A 31 -142.72 0.93 -17.52
C ARG A 31 -141.67 1.89 -16.94
N ALA A 32 -142.07 3.07 -16.47
CA ALA A 32 -141.12 4.08 -16.02
C ALA A 32 -140.47 3.75 -14.66
N ASP A 33 -141.21 3.13 -13.74
CA ASP A 33 -140.70 2.78 -12.41
C ASP A 33 -139.64 1.67 -12.44
N THR A 34 -139.71 0.75 -13.40
CA THR A 34 -138.77 -0.37 -13.54
C THR A 34 -137.39 0.10 -14.00
N ASP A 35 -137.32 1.04 -14.95
CA ASP A 35 -136.05 1.60 -15.43
C ASP A 35 -135.33 2.40 -14.33
N ARG A 36 -136.07 3.10 -13.47
CA ARG A 36 -135.51 3.81 -12.32
C ARG A 36 -134.83 2.87 -11.33
N GLN A 37 -135.48 1.76 -10.97
CA GLN A 37 -134.92 0.77 -10.04
C GLN A 37 -133.65 0.12 -10.60
N LEU A 38 -133.57 -0.08 -11.91
CA LEU A 38 -132.39 -0.64 -12.57
C LEU A 38 -131.18 0.31 -12.48
N GLN A 39 -131.42 1.62 -12.57
CA GLN A 39 -130.38 2.64 -12.45
C GLN A 39 -129.85 2.73 -11.00
N GLU A 40 -130.74 2.80 -10.00
CA GLU A 40 -130.37 2.83 -8.58
C GLU A 40 -129.58 1.57 -8.15
N ALA A 41 -129.82 0.42 -8.78
CA ALA A 41 -129.04 -0.80 -8.53
C ALA A 41 -127.60 -0.71 -9.08
N ARG A 42 -127.40 -0.12 -10.27
CA ARG A 42 -126.08 0.08 -10.87
C ARG A 42 -125.23 1.08 -10.08
N ASP A 43 -125.86 2.15 -9.60
CA ASP A 43 -125.16 3.17 -8.81
C ASP A 43 -124.65 2.57 -7.48
N ARG A 44 -125.46 1.71 -6.82
CA ARG A 44 -125.02 0.95 -5.63
C ARG A 44 -123.88 -0.03 -5.91
N GLU A 45 -123.88 -0.69 -7.07
CA GLU A 45 -122.79 -1.59 -7.47
C GLU A 45 -121.47 -0.81 -7.66
N ALA A 46 -121.54 0.38 -8.28
CA ALA A 46 -120.41 1.27 -8.43
C ALA A 46 -119.86 1.76 -7.08
N ASP A 47 -120.74 2.18 -6.15
CA ASP A 47 -120.34 2.62 -4.80
C ASP A 47 -119.67 1.50 -3.99
N LEU A 48 -120.24 0.28 -4.00
CA LEU A 48 -119.65 -0.86 -3.31
C LEU A 48 -118.27 -1.22 -3.88
N ARG A 49 -118.11 -1.14 -5.21
CA ARG A 49 -116.81 -1.34 -5.86
C ARG A 49 -115.79 -0.28 -5.42
N ASN A 50 -116.18 0.99 -5.40
CA ASN A 50 -115.32 2.10 -4.94
C ASN A 50 -114.90 1.93 -3.47
N GLN A 51 -115.81 1.49 -2.58
CA GLN A 51 -115.50 1.21 -1.18
C GLN A 51 -114.50 0.06 -1.02
N LEU A 52 -114.66 -1.01 -1.80
CA LEU A 52 -113.77 -2.18 -1.77
C LEU A 52 -112.38 -1.85 -2.33
N GLU A 53 -112.29 -0.91 -3.29
CA GLU A 53 -111.03 -0.38 -3.82
C GLU A 53 -110.32 0.52 -2.81
N MET A 54 -111.05 1.41 -2.10
CA MET A 54 -110.48 2.19 -0.97
C MET A 54 -109.95 1.28 0.15
N GLN A 55 -110.70 0.26 0.57
CA GLN A 55 -110.23 -0.67 1.61
C GLN A 55 -108.95 -1.42 1.20
N LYS A 56 -108.80 -1.80 -0.07
CA LYS A 56 -107.55 -2.38 -0.58
C LYS A 56 -106.40 -1.40 -0.47
N LEU A 57 -106.56 -0.18 -0.98
CA LEU A 57 -105.54 0.86 -0.95
C LEU A 57 -105.08 1.20 0.49
N ASP A 58 -106.00 1.26 1.45
CA ASP A 58 -105.65 1.50 2.85
C ASP A 58 -104.93 0.29 3.48
N SER A 59 -105.29 -0.94 3.12
CA SER A 59 -104.57 -2.14 3.56
C SER A 59 -103.16 -2.25 2.96
N GLU A 60 -102.98 -1.85 1.70
CA GLU A 60 -101.68 -1.81 1.02
C GLU A 60 -100.78 -0.72 1.60
N ARG A 61 -101.33 0.46 1.91
CA ARG A 61 -100.60 1.54 2.62
C ARG A 61 -100.13 1.08 3.99
N ALA A 62 -101.01 0.50 4.80
CA ALA A 62 -100.65 -0.01 6.12
C ALA A 62 -99.58 -1.11 6.06
N ALA A 63 -99.60 -1.97 5.03
CA ALA A 63 -98.56 -2.97 4.80
C ALA A 63 -97.21 -2.34 4.41
N LEU A 64 -97.21 -1.34 3.52
CA LEU A 64 -96.00 -0.61 3.10
C LEU A 64 -95.37 0.19 4.24
N ASP A 65 -96.16 0.83 5.09
CA ASP A 65 -95.66 1.57 6.25
C ASP A 65 -95.06 0.63 7.30
N ALA A 66 -95.67 -0.54 7.53
CA ALA A 66 -95.11 -1.59 8.39
C ALA A 66 -93.81 -2.19 7.82
N GLU A 67 -93.67 -2.29 6.50
CA GLU A 67 -92.44 -2.74 5.85
C GLU A 67 -91.33 -1.68 5.92
N ARG A 68 -91.66 -0.39 5.71
CA ARG A 68 -90.74 0.74 5.90
C ARG A 68 -90.16 0.77 7.31
N GLN A 69 -91.00 0.64 8.35
CA GLN A 69 -90.53 0.64 9.74
C GLN A 69 -89.53 -0.49 9.99
N ARG A 70 -89.81 -1.72 9.49
CA ARG A 70 -88.88 -2.86 9.60
C ARG A 70 -87.53 -2.59 8.91
N ILE A 71 -87.53 -1.89 7.78
CA ILE A 71 -86.31 -1.51 7.07
C ILE A 71 -85.51 -0.46 7.86
N GLU A 72 -86.18 0.53 8.46
CA GLU A 72 -85.52 1.54 9.31
C GLU A 72 -84.95 0.93 10.59
N ASP A 73 -85.71 0.08 11.29
CA ASP A 73 -85.24 -0.64 12.49
C ASP A 73 -84.02 -1.53 12.14
N ALA A 74 -84.09 -2.28 11.04
CA ALA A 74 -82.98 -3.11 10.57
C ALA A 74 -81.75 -2.28 10.17
N LYS A 75 -81.93 -1.07 9.61
CA LYS A 75 -80.84 -0.15 9.30
C LYS A 75 -80.17 0.37 10.56
N ALA A 76 -80.94 0.75 11.58
CA ALA A 76 -80.42 1.23 12.86
C ALA A 76 -79.60 0.14 13.59
N ASP A 77 -80.06 -1.11 13.57
CA ASP A 77 -79.31 -2.24 14.11
C ASP A 77 -78.00 -2.53 13.34
N LEU A 78 -78.00 -2.33 12.02
CA LEU A 78 -76.81 -2.52 11.18
C LEU A 78 -75.78 -1.40 11.41
N GLU A 79 -76.23 -0.15 11.58
CA GLU A 79 -75.37 0.98 11.95
C GLU A 79 -74.72 0.78 13.34
N ARG A 80 -75.48 0.28 14.33
CA ARG A 80 -74.93 -0.10 15.65
C ARG A 80 -73.86 -1.17 15.55
N ARG A 81 -74.13 -2.26 14.81
CA ARG A 81 -73.15 -3.34 14.61
C ARG A 81 -71.88 -2.87 13.90
N ASN A 82 -71.99 -1.92 12.96
CA ASN A 82 -70.84 -1.31 12.30
C ASN A 82 -70.01 -0.45 13.28
N LEU A 83 -70.66 0.36 14.13
CA LEU A 83 -69.98 1.14 15.17
C LEU A 83 -69.28 0.24 16.20
N ASP A 84 -69.94 -0.82 16.66
CA ASP A 84 -69.37 -1.81 17.58
C ASP A 84 -68.14 -2.50 16.93
N ALA A 85 -68.26 -2.93 15.67
CA ALA A 85 -67.16 -3.55 14.92
C ALA A 85 -65.96 -2.59 14.75
N GLN A 86 -66.21 -1.32 14.39
CA GLN A 86 -65.16 -0.30 14.28
C GLN A 86 -64.48 -0.04 15.64
N SER A 87 -65.25 0.00 16.73
CA SER A 87 -64.69 0.18 18.07
C SER A 87 -63.80 -1.00 18.50
N ALA A 88 -64.21 -2.23 18.17
CA ALA A 88 -63.44 -3.44 18.43
C ALA A 88 -62.17 -3.52 17.57
N GLU A 89 -62.23 -3.06 16.32
CA GLU A 89 -61.06 -2.97 15.43
C GLU A 89 -60.06 -1.91 15.93
N ALA A 90 -60.53 -0.73 16.35
CA ALA A 90 -59.70 0.31 16.95
C ALA A 90 -59.01 -0.18 18.24
N GLN A 91 -59.72 -0.93 19.10
CA GLN A 91 -59.13 -1.55 20.29
C GLN A 91 -58.03 -2.58 19.94
N ARG A 92 -58.24 -3.40 18.91
CA ARG A 92 -57.24 -4.36 18.42
C ARG A 92 -56.01 -3.68 17.83
N LEU A 93 -56.19 -2.59 17.09
CA LEU A 93 -55.08 -1.79 16.57
C LEU A 93 -54.26 -1.18 17.71
N LYS A 94 -54.92 -0.59 18.72
CA LYS A 94 -54.23 -0.05 19.89
C LYS A 94 -53.46 -1.12 20.67
N GLN A 95 -54.07 -2.28 20.94
CA GLN A 95 -53.36 -3.41 21.57
C GLN A 95 -52.13 -3.85 20.76
N ARG A 96 -52.24 -3.85 19.43
CA ARG A 96 -51.12 -4.19 18.54
C ARG A 96 -50.02 -3.12 18.56
N GLU A 97 -50.36 -1.84 18.68
CA GLU A 97 -49.40 -0.74 18.86
C GLU A 97 -48.70 -0.83 20.22
N ASP A 98 -49.43 -1.07 21.30
CA ASP A 98 -48.88 -1.28 22.65
C ASP A 98 -47.93 -2.51 22.68
N ASP A 99 -48.31 -3.62 22.04
CA ASP A 99 -47.48 -4.82 21.88
C ASP A 99 -46.22 -4.56 21.03
N LEU A 100 -46.31 -3.72 19.99
CA LEU A 100 -45.17 -3.34 19.15
C LEU A 100 -44.23 -2.39 19.90
N ALA A 101 -44.74 -1.42 20.65
CA ALA A 101 -43.95 -0.54 21.50
C ALA A 101 -43.21 -1.33 22.58
N LYS A 102 -43.87 -2.33 23.19
CA LYS A 102 -43.22 -3.24 24.15
C LYS A 102 -42.11 -4.07 23.50
N LYS A 103 -42.36 -4.64 22.31
CA LYS A 103 -41.33 -5.36 21.54
C LYS A 103 -40.17 -4.46 21.13
N GLN A 104 -40.41 -3.18 20.82
CA GLN A 104 -39.36 -2.23 20.54
C GLN A 104 -38.51 -1.99 21.80
N SER A 105 -39.12 -1.72 22.95
CA SER A 105 -38.40 -1.58 24.23
C SER A 105 -37.60 -2.82 24.62
N ASP A 106 -38.13 -4.03 24.34
CA ASP A 106 -37.42 -5.30 24.56
C ASP A 106 -36.25 -5.48 23.57
N LEU A 107 -36.36 -4.97 22.34
CA LEU A 107 -35.28 -4.96 21.35
C LEU A 107 -34.20 -3.94 21.71
N ASP A 108 -34.58 -2.70 22.05
CA ASP A 108 -33.66 -1.62 22.45
C ASP A 108 -32.85 -2.04 23.70
N SER A 109 -33.51 -2.72 24.66
CA SER A 109 -32.84 -3.28 25.85
C SER A 109 -31.86 -4.40 25.48
N ARG A 110 -32.22 -5.24 24.49
CA ARG A 110 -31.33 -6.30 23.98
C ARG A 110 -30.20 -5.74 23.14
N GLU A 111 -30.38 -4.63 22.41
CA GLU A 111 -29.30 -3.91 21.74
C GLU A 111 -28.36 -3.24 22.74
N ALA A 112 -28.86 -2.70 23.85
CA ALA A 112 -28.02 -2.17 24.93
C ALA A 112 -27.20 -3.27 25.64
N ASP A 113 -27.83 -4.42 25.93
CA ASP A 113 -27.14 -5.60 26.48
C ASP A 113 -26.15 -6.21 25.47
N LEU A 114 -26.52 -6.27 24.19
CA LEU A 114 -25.64 -6.72 23.12
C LEU A 114 -24.46 -5.76 22.95
N GLY A 115 -24.67 -4.45 22.93
CA GLY A 115 -23.61 -3.44 22.86
C GLY A 115 -22.70 -3.47 24.09
N SER A 116 -23.24 -3.68 25.28
CA SER A 116 -22.44 -3.88 26.51
C SER A 116 -21.64 -5.18 26.46
N ARG A 117 -22.22 -6.25 25.92
CA ARG A 117 -21.54 -7.54 25.75
C ARG A 117 -20.56 -7.53 24.58
N GLU A 118 -20.80 -6.71 23.56
CA GLU A 118 -19.94 -6.44 22.42
C GLU A 118 -18.79 -5.51 22.81
N GLN A 119 -18.95 -4.61 23.78
CA GLN A 119 -17.85 -3.91 24.42
C GLN A 119 -17.02 -4.83 25.31
N LEU A 120 -17.64 -5.69 26.13
CA LEU A 120 -16.92 -6.70 26.93
C LEU A 120 -16.24 -7.77 26.07
N LEU A 121 -16.86 -8.13 24.95
CA LEU A 121 -16.23 -8.95 23.92
C LEU A 121 -15.12 -8.16 23.23
N SER A 122 -15.33 -6.90 22.82
CA SER A 122 -14.33 -6.06 22.15
C SER A 122 -13.13 -5.72 23.03
N ASP A 123 -13.29 -5.58 24.35
CA ASP A 123 -12.18 -5.40 25.31
C ASP A 123 -11.40 -6.71 25.49
N ARG A 124 -12.10 -7.84 25.61
CA ARG A 124 -11.50 -9.18 25.70
C ARG A 124 -10.91 -9.63 24.36
N GLU A 125 -11.48 -9.19 23.25
CA GLU A 125 -11.02 -9.32 21.88
C GLU A 125 -9.93 -8.30 21.59
N MET A 126 -9.81 -7.17 22.30
CA MET A 126 -8.62 -6.31 22.25
C MET A 126 -7.46 -6.95 23.03
N ASP A 127 -7.71 -7.61 24.16
CA ASP A 127 -6.71 -8.42 24.87
C ASP A 127 -6.32 -9.69 24.06
N LEU A 128 -7.24 -10.24 23.25
CA LEU A 128 -6.99 -11.38 22.34
C LEU A 128 -6.49 -10.97 20.94
N ALA A 129 -6.75 -9.75 20.46
CA ALA A 129 -6.28 -9.18 19.19
C ALA A 129 -5.00 -8.36 19.36
N GLY A 130 -4.63 -8.00 20.60
CA GLY A 130 -3.24 -7.87 20.99
C GLY A 130 -2.41 -9.16 20.75
N ARG A 131 -3.08 -10.28 20.47
CA ARG A 131 -2.54 -11.56 19.99
C ARG A 131 -3.01 -11.96 18.58
N GLU A 132 -3.74 -11.11 17.86
CA GLU A 132 -4.16 -11.46 16.49
C GLU A 132 -2.93 -11.62 15.60
N PRO A 133 -2.91 -12.63 14.70
CA PRO A 133 -2.03 -12.58 13.55
C PRO A 133 -2.36 -11.32 12.75
N ILE A 134 -1.34 -10.71 12.13
CA ILE A 134 -1.53 -9.55 11.25
C ILE A 134 -2.62 -9.91 10.21
N PRO A 135 -3.64 -9.04 10.03
CA PRO A 135 -4.90 -9.41 9.40
C PRO A 135 -4.71 -10.05 8.03
N GLU A 136 -5.48 -11.12 7.81
CA GLU A 136 -5.67 -11.91 6.59
C GLU A 136 -4.83 -11.46 5.38
N LEU A 137 -3.54 -11.78 5.45
CA LEU A 137 -2.69 -11.83 4.28
C LEU A 137 -2.82 -13.25 3.72
N ASP A 138 -3.10 -13.34 2.42
CA ASP A 138 -3.04 -14.60 1.69
C ASP A 138 -1.78 -15.36 2.12
N PRO A 139 -1.90 -16.66 2.48
CA PRO A 139 -0.77 -17.41 2.97
C PRO A 139 0.35 -17.30 1.94
N THR A 140 1.48 -16.69 2.34
CA THR A 140 2.66 -16.50 1.49
C THR A 140 2.90 -17.81 0.76
N PRO A 141 2.79 -17.85 -0.59
CA PRO A 141 2.58 -19.09 -1.33
C PRO A 141 3.59 -20.12 -0.87
N ASP A 142 3.09 -21.30 -0.44
CA ASP A 142 3.85 -22.31 0.29
C ASP A 142 5.23 -22.48 -0.34
N LEU A 143 6.24 -21.86 0.29
CA LEU A 143 7.62 -22.08 -0.11
C LEU A 143 7.87 -23.55 0.22
N PRO A 144 8.12 -24.40 -0.80
CA PRO A 144 8.19 -25.83 -0.61
C PRO A 144 9.26 -26.16 0.42
N ASN A 145 9.26 -27.42 0.89
CA ASN A 145 10.29 -27.90 1.80
C ASN A 145 11.65 -27.96 1.07
N GLU A 146 12.28 -26.80 0.94
CA GLU A 146 13.44 -26.55 0.10
C GLU A 146 14.64 -27.35 0.59
N ALA A 147 15.35 -27.94 -0.38
CA ALA A 147 16.67 -28.49 -0.16
C ALA A 147 17.61 -27.41 0.43
N PRO A 148 18.63 -27.81 1.20
CA PRO A 148 19.64 -26.87 1.70
C PRO A 148 20.29 -26.15 0.53
N VAL A 149 20.03 -24.84 0.42
CA VAL A 149 20.73 -23.96 -0.53
C VAL A 149 22.14 -23.64 0.01
N SER A 150 22.34 -23.78 1.32
CA SER A 150 23.62 -23.60 1.99
C SER A 150 23.73 -24.43 3.28
N ASP A 151 24.87 -24.30 3.96
CA ASP A 151 25.18 -24.89 5.26
C ASP A 151 25.87 -23.85 6.16
N TYR A 152 26.18 -24.19 7.41
CA TYR A 152 26.79 -23.25 8.38
C TYR A 152 28.08 -22.56 7.93
N ASN A 153 28.79 -23.03 6.89
CA ASN A 153 29.94 -22.28 6.36
C ASN A 153 29.56 -20.92 5.78
N VAL A 154 28.32 -20.68 5.33
CA VAL A 154 27.90 -19.31 4.95
C VAL A 154 27.97 -18.35 6.14
N PHE A 155 27.75 -18.83 7.36
CA PHE A 155 28.00 -18.05 8.57
C PHE A 155 29.50 -17.98 8.87
N TYR A 156 30.20 -19.12 8.88
CA TYR A 156 31.62 -19.17 9.26
C TYR A 156 32.52 -18.32 8.35
N ASP A 157 32.31 -18.39 7.04
CA ASP A 157 33.12 -17.70 6.03
C ASP A 157 32.78 -16.21 5.99
N GLN A 158 31.50 -15.83 5.91
CA GLN A 158 31.12 -14.42 5.83
C GLN A 158 31.40 -13.67 7.14
N LEU A 159 31.08 -14.25 8.29
CA LEU A 159 31.32 -13.61 9.60
C LEU A 159 32.79 -13.67 10.02
N GLY A 160 33.55 -14.66 9.52
CA GLY A 160 34.98 -14.83 9.82
C GLY A 160 35.93 -14.04 8.91
N SER A 161 35.55 -13.76 7.66
CA SER A 161 36.39 -13.07 6.68
C SER A 161 36.29 -11.53 6.75
N ASN A 162 35.11 -10.99 7.10
CA ASN A 162 34.86 -9.55 7.09
C ASN A 162 35.54 -8.77 8.24
N GLY A 163 36.08 -9.44 9.26
CA GLY A 163 36.77 -8.82 10.40
C GLY A 163 35.85 -8.23 11.48
N ASP A 164 34.53 -8.26 11.27
CA ASP A 164 33.52 -7.71 12.18
C ASP A 164 33.30 -8.54 13.46
N GLY A 165 34.05 -9.62 13.69
CA GLY A 165 33.98 -10.42 14.90
C GLY A 165 34.98 -11.58 14.96
N SER A 166 34.76 -12.51 15.88
CA SER A 166 35.60 -13.69 16.08
C SER A 166 34.78 -14.90 16.53
N TRP A 167 35.19 -16.09 16.07
CA TRP A 167 34.62 -17.37 16.49
C TRP A 167 35.36 -17.95 17.69
N PHE A 168 34.63 -18.56 18.61
CA PHE A 168 35.13 -19.23 19.80
C PHE A 168 34.49 -20.61 19.95
N GLU A 169 35.24 -21.58 20.47
CA GLU A 169 34.70 -22.91 20.80
C GLU A 169 34.25 -22.95 22.27
N THR A 170 33.10 -23.56 22.54
CA THR A 170 32.51 -23.66 23.89
C THR A 170 31.96 -25.08 24.12
N PRO A 171 32.11 -25.67 25.32
CA PRO A 171 31.49 -26.95 25.62
C PRO A 171 29.96 -26.93 25.45
N ASP A 172 29.29 -25.88 25.93
CA ASP A 172 27.82 -25.82 26.04
C ASP A 172 27.10 -25.46 24.72
N TYR A 173 27.68 -24.59 23.91
CA TYR A 173 27.06 -24.08 22.68
C TYR A 173 27.81 -24.47 21.39
N GLY A 174 29.00 -25.08 21.48
CA GLY A 174 29.83 -25.34 20.32
C GLY A 174 30.50 -24.05 19.83
N TYR A 175 30.47 -23.80 18.51
CA TYR A 175 31.06 -22.58 17.94
C TYR A 175 30.14 -21.38 18.11
N VAL A 176 30.61 -20.36 18.83
CA VAL A 176 29.90 -19.09 19.06
C VAL A 176 30.64 -17.93 18.41
N TYR A 177 29.89 -16.93 17.95
CA TYR A 177 30.44 -15.72 17.34
C TYR A 177 30.30 -14.53 18.29
N GLN A 178 31.39 -13.81 18.51
CA GLN A 178 31.39 -12.53 19.22
C GLN A 178 31.70 -11.42 18.22
N PRO A 179 30.76 -10.51 17.91
CA PRO A 179 31.03 -9.33 17.11
C PRO A 179 32.08 -8.42 17.77
N THR A 180 32.96 -7.81 16.98
CA THR A 180 34.00 -6.87 17.42
C THR A 180 33.39 -5.67 18.16
N VAL A 181 32.18 -5.25 17.78
CA VAL A 181 31.44 -4.19 18.47
C VAL A 181 31.17 -4.47 19.95
N VAL A 182 30.97 -5.74 20.35
CA VAL A 182 30.75 -6.13 21.76
C VAL A 182 31.96 -5.75 22.63
N VAL A 183 33.16 -5.79 22.07
CA VAL A 183 34.41 -5.46 22.76
C VAL A 183 34.72 -3.96 22.69
N GLN A 184 34.27 -3.27 21.64
CA GLN A 184 34.52 -1.84 21.42
C GLN A 184 33.49 -0.91 22.09
N ASP A 185 32.25 -1.36 22.29
CA ASP A 185 31.12 -0.57 22.75
C ASP A 185 30.32 -1.34 23.81
N SER A 186 30.62 -1.09 25.09
CA SER A 186 29.95 -1.74 26.22
C SER A 186 28.47 -1.35 26.37
N SER A 187 27.98 -0.36 25.61
CA SER A 187 26.57 0.01 25.57
C SER A 187 25.76 -0.79 24.54
N TRP A 188 26.46 -1.40 23.57
CA TRP A 188 25.87 -2.18 22.48
C TRP A 188 25.12 -3.40 22.98
N ARG A 189 23.98 -3.68 22.34
CA ARG A 189 23.19 -4.89 22.54
C ARG A 189 22.63 -5.36 21.18
N PRO A 190 22.31 -6.65 21.02
CA PRO A 190 21.54 -7.14 19.89
C PRO A 190 20.29 -6.28 19.65
N TYR A 191 19.94 -6.04 18.39
CA TYR A 191 18.77 -5.25 17.99
C TYR A 191 18.82 -3.78 18.48
N THR A 192 19.98 -3.12 18.42
CA THR A 192 20.14 -1.68 18.73
C THR A 192 20.56 -0.81 17.53
N ARG A 193 21.36 -1.35 16.59
CA ARG A 193 21.86 -0.62 15.41
C ARG A 193 21.09 -1.01 14.15
N GLY A 194 19.96 -0.35 13.98
CA GLY A 194 18.99 -0.63 12.92
C GLY A 194 17.64 -0.02 13.27
N ARG A 195 16.56 -0.60 12.73
CA ARG A 195 15.18 -0.23 13.06
C ARG A 195 14.22 -1.41 12.96
N TRP A 196 13.14 -1.33 13.74
CA TRP A 196 12.02 -2.25 13.63
C TRP A 196 11.14 -1.93 12.41
N ALA A 197 10.77 -2.98 11.67
CA ALA A 197 9.88 -2.93 10.53
C ALA A 197 8.68 -3.84 10.77
N CYS A 198 7.48 -3.46 10.31
CA CYS A 198 6.37 -4.40 10.24
C CYS A 198 6.32 -5.02 8.83
N SER A 199 6.16 -6.33 8.74
CA SER A 199 5.95 -7.04 7.48
C SER A 199 4.80 -8.03 7.56
N ASN A 200 4.46 -8.65 6.43
CA ASN A 200 3.52 -9.78 6.36
C ASN A 200 3.91 -11.00 7.22
N ARG A 201 5.13 -11.05 7.76
CA ARG A 201 5.54 -12.07 8.76
C ARG A 201 5.82 -11.49 10.15
N GLY A 202 5.40 -10.25 10.41
CA GLY A 202 5.50 -9.61 11.71
C GLY A 202 6.68 -8.66 11.88
N TRP A 203 7.07 -8.42 13.13
CA TRP A 203 8.16 -7.53 13.50
C TRP A 203 9.50 -8.06 13.00
N THR A 204 9.98 -7.42 11.96
CA THR A 204 11.19 -7.74 11.23
C THR A 204 12.27 -6.76 11.62
N TRP A 205 13.46 -7.26 11.96
CA TRP A 205 14.60 -6.36 12.23
C TRP A 205 15.26 -5.95 10.92
N MET A 206 15.39 -4.64 10.67
CA MET A 206 16.26 -4.11 9.61
C MET A 206 17.58 -3.68 10.25
N SER A 207 18.63 -4.45 9.99
CA SER A 207 19.97 -4.23 10.54
C SER A 207 20.79 -3.24 9.71
N ASP A 208 21.48 -2.31 10.36
CA ASP A 208 22.54 -1.51 9.76
C ASP A 208 23.92 -2.23 9.82
N GLU A 209 23.99 -3.35 10.55
CA GLU A 209 25.22 -4.09 10.84
C GLU A 209 25.47 -5.25 9.86
N PRO A 210 26.72 -5.45 9.38
CA PRO A 210 27.05 -6.37 8.29
C PRO A 210 26.90 -7.86 8.66
N PHE A 211 26.95 -8.19 9.96
CA PHE A 211 26.66 -9.54 10.46
C PHE A 211 25.16 -9.80 10.68
N GLY A 212 24.32 -8.76 10.62
CA GLY A 212 22.93 -8.82 11.07
C GLY A 212 22.00 -9.69 10.24
N TRP A 213 22.30 -9.86 8.94
CA TRP A 213 21.55 -10.77 8.05
C TRP A 213 21.54 -12.21 8.60
N ALA A 214 22.64 -12.63 9.23
CA ALA A 214 22.76 -13.92 9.88
C ALA A 214 22.21 -13.81 11.32
N THR A 215 22.82 -12.96 12.14
CA THR A 215 22.70 -13.07 13.60
C THR A 215 21.36 -12.60 14.18
N TYR A 216 20.55 -11.87 13.43
CA TYR A 216 19.22 -11.41 13.87
C TYR A 216 18.07 -12.25 13.32
N HIS A 217 18.34 -13.11 12.34
CA HIS A 217 17.32 -13.93 11.69
C HIS A 217 17.53 -15.44 11.89
N TYR A 218 18.77 -15.86 12.06
CA TYR A 218 19.19 -17.21 12.43
C TYR A 218 19.79 -17.22 13.83
N GLY A 219 19.89 -18.42 14.42
CA GLY A 219 20.57 -18.60 15.70
C GLY A 219 19.97 -17.76 16.84
N ARG A 220 20.71 -17.61 17.93
CA ARG A 220 20.24 -16.95 19.17
C ARG A 220 21.38 -16.24 19.89
N TRP A 221 21.06 -15.30 20.77
CA TRP A 221 22.06 -14.54 21.54
C TRP A 221 22.08 -14.96 23.01
N ALA A 222 23.27 -15.18 23.56
CA ALA A 222 23.48 -15.31 25.00
C ALA A 222 24.26 -14.09 25.52
N LEU A 223 23.85 -13.54 26.65
CA LEU A 223 24.65 -12.57 27.40
C LEU A 223 25.54 -13.34 28.38
N CYS A 224 26.86 -13.26 28.21
CA CYS A 224 27.82 -14.02 29.01
C CYS A 224 28.60 -13.11 29.96
N ARG A 225 28.70 -13.51 31.23
CA ARG A 225 29.44 -12.78 32.27
C ARG A 225 30.90 -12.63 31.89
N GLY A 226 31.43 -11.43 32.04
CA GLY A 226 32.81 -11.06 31.66
C GLY A 226 33.13 -11.08 30.15
N ARG A 227 32.18 -11.46 29.28
CA ARG A 227 32.40 -11.58 27.81
C ARG A 227 31.39 -10.80 26.97
N GLY A 228 30.28 -10.34 27.54
CA GLY A 228 29.22 -9.65 26.81
C GLY A 228 28.40 -10.59 25.93
N TRP A 229 27.82 -10.06 24.87
CA TRP A 229 26.94 -10.80 23.98
C TRP A 229 27.69 -11.73 23.01
N VAL A 230 27.21 -12.96 22.89
CA VAL A 230 27.67 -13.95 21.92
C VAL A 230 26.49 -14.52 21.14
N TRP A 231 26.69 -14.83 19.86
CA TRP A 231 25.69 -15.45 19.00
C TRP A 231 26.01 -16.94 18.81
N VAL A 232 24.99 -17.79 18.97
CA VAL A 232 25.05 -19.22 18.71
C VAL A 232 24.31 -19.50 17.40
N PRO A 233 24.95 -20.12 16.39
CA PRO A 233 24.31 -20.46 15.12
C PRO A 233 23.06 -21.33 15.26
N GLY A 234 22.17 -21.22 14.27
CA GLY A 234 20.97 -22.05 14.15
C GLY A 234 20.49 -22.07 12.69
N ASP A 235 19.67 -23.06 12.35
CA ASP A 235 19.19 -23.32 10.99
C ASP A 235 17.80 -22.72 10.70
N GLU A 236 17.05 -22.31 11.73
CA GLU A 236 15.71 -21.74 11.61
C GLU A 236 15.73 -20.22 11.36
N TRP A 237 15.26 -19.78 10.18
CA TRP A 237 15.08 -18.38 9.83
C TRP A 237 13.77 -17.79 10.37
N ALA A 238 13.83 -16.61 10.98
CA ALA A 238 12.66 -15.80 11.29
C ALA A 238 12.92 -14.28 11.11
N PRO A 239 11.85 -13.46 10.96
CA PRO A 239 11.95 -12.00 10.88
C PRO A 239 12.72 -11.33 12.04
N SER A 240 12.62 -11.90 13.23
CA SER A 240 13.47 -11.62 14.39
C SER A 240 13.28 -12.72 15.45
N TRP A 241 14.20 -12.81 16.41
CA TRP A 241 14.10 -13.74 17.54
C TRP A 241 14.15 -12.99 18.86
N VAL A 242 13.03 -12.37 19.25
CA VAL A 242 12.91 -11.53 20.44
C VAL A 242 11.68 -11.84 21.31
N CYS A 243 11.85 -11.66 22.61
CA CYS A 243 10.80 -11.49 23.61
C CYS A 243 10.37 -10.02 23.63
N TRP A 244 9.08 -9.73 23.49
CA TRP A 244 8.50 -8.39 23.41
C TRP A 244 7.90 -7.91 24.73
N ARG A 245 8.07 -6.62 25.03
CA ARG A 245 7.35 -5.89 26.07
C ARG A 245 6.81 -4.56 25.55
N SER A 246 5.64 -4.16 26.02
CA SER A 246 5.00 -2.87 25.76
C SER A 246 4.59 -2.21 27.08
N GLY A 247 4.86 -0.92 27.23
CA GLY A 247 4.29 -0.04 28.25
C GLY A 247 3.84 1.27 27.60
N ASP A 248 3.14 2.15 28.31
CA ASP A 248 2.44 3.30 27.72
C ASP A 248 3.36 4.28 26.98
N ASP A 249 4.56 4.52 27.53
CA ASP A 249 5.58 5.42 26.99
C ASP A 249 6.76 4.71 26.30
N CYS A 250 6.85 3.38 26.40
CA CYS A 250 8.05 2.63 26.02
C CYS A 250 7.77 1.32 25.28
N MET A 251 8.69 0.98 24.39
CA MET A 251 8.76 -0.33 23.73
C MET A 251 10.02 -1.05 24.17
N GLY A 252 9.92 -2.34 24.48
CA GLY A 252 11.01 -3.16 24.97
C GLY A 252 11.14 -4.49 24.24
N TRP A 253 12.37 -4.93 24.02
CA TRP A 253 12.67 -6.25 23.44
C TRP A 253 13.94 -6.84 24.05
N ALA A 254 13.99 -8.16 24.19
CA ALA A 254 15.20 -8.91 24.53
C ALA A 254 15.39 -10.05 23.53
N PRO A 255 16.62 -10.38 23.09
CA PRO A 255 16.83 -11.53 22.21
C PRO A 255 16.45 -12.83 22.94
N LEU A 256 15.92 -13.81 22.20
CA LEU A 256 15.73 -15.16 22.75
C LEU A 256 17.09 -15.86 22.90
N PRO A 257 17.32 -16.60 24.00
CA PRO A 257 18.56 -17.32 24.23
C PRO A 257 18.67 -18.66 23.48
N PRO A 258 19.87 -19.25 23.40
CA PRO A 258 20.13 -20.48 22.65
C PRO A 258 19.25 -21.66 23.01
N GLU A 259 18.82 -21.79 24.26
CA GLU A 259 18.01 -22.92 24.72
C GLU A 259 16.60 -22.93 24.11
N SER A 260 16.13 -21.80 23.55
CA SER A 260 14.94 -21.80 22.69
C SER A 260 15.09 -22.71 21.46
N MET A 261 16.31 -22.95 20.96
CA MET A 261 16.59 -23.87 19.84
C MET A 261 16.48 -25.36 20.20
N GLY A 262 16.25 -25.70 21.47
CA GLY A 262 15.80 -27.03 21.88
C GLY A 262 14.36 -27.34 21.47
N TYR A 263 13.61 -26.33 21.02
CA TYR A 263 12.22 -26.42 20.59
C TYR A 263 12.08 -25.98 19.13
N ARG A 264 12.66 -26.74 18.21
CA ARG A 264 12.50 -26.54 16.76
C ARG A 264 11.02 -26.42 16.37
N ARG A 265 10.73 -25.53 15.41
CA ARG A 265 9.41 -25.32 14.80
C ARG A 265 8.30 -24.98 15.82
N ARG A 266 8.67 -24.41 16.96
CA ARG A 266 7.74 -24.05 18.06
C ARG A 266 7.59 -22.54 18.20
N GLY A 267 6.34 -22.09 18.31
CA GLY A 267 6.02 -20.72 18.72
C GLY A 267 6.32 -20.42 20.19
N TRP A 268 6.39 -19.14 20.53
CA TRP A 268 6.65 -18.65 21.89
C TRP A 268 5.62 -17.57 22.27
N GLY A 269 4.85 -17.84 23.32
CA GLY A 269 3.90 -16.89 23.89
C GLY A 269 4.50 -16.07 25.03
N THR A 270 3.61 -15.41 25.79
CA THR A 270 3.97 -14.50 26.89
C THR A 270 4.70 -15.13 28.07
N SER A 271 4.77 -16.47 28.17
CA SER A 271 5.54 -17.17 29.22
C SER A 271 7.05 -17.25 28.94
N VAL A 272 7.49 -16.98 27.70
CA VAL A 272 8.87 -17.21 27.24
C VAL A 272 9.94 -16.51 28.08
N GLU A 273 9.63 -15.33 28.62
CA GLU A 273 10.53 -14.56 29.48
C GLU A 273 10.87 -15.31 30.76
N VAL A 274 9.89 -15.99 31.36
CA VAL A 274 10.05 -16.79 32.58
C VAL A 274 10.62 -18.16 32.23
N ASP A 275 10.08 -18.83 31.21
CA ASP A 275 10.50 -20.18 30.80
C ASP A 275 11.97 -20.23 30.40
N LEU A 276 12.46 -19.22 29.70
CA LEU A 276 13.87 -19.11 29.28
C LEU A 276 14.73 -18.27 30.24
N SER A 277 14.19 -17.84 31.38
CA SER A 277 14.88 -17.04 32.41
C SER A 277 15.62 -15.82 31.83
N ILE A 278 14.90 -15.03 31.04
CA ILE A 278 15.41 -13.81 30.39
C ILE A 278 15.54 -12.70 31.44
N GLY A 279 16.75 -12.22 31.67
CA GLY A 279 17.03 -11.19 32.68
C GLY A 279 16.61 -9.77 32.25
N VAL A 280 16.31 -8.91 33.21
CA VAL A 280 16.02 -7.48 32.98
C VAL A 280 17.18 -6.78 32.24
N GLY A 281 18.43 -7.18 32.50
CA GLY A 281 19.60 -6.67 31.79
C GLY A 281 19.64 -7.00 30.29
N TRP A 282 18.90 -8.00 29.84
CA TRP A 282 18.89 -8.43 28.44
C TRP A 282 17.99 -7.56 27.57
N PHE A 283 17.07 -6.83 28.20
CA PHE A 283 16.17 -5.95 27.48
C PHE A 283 16.88 -4.71 26.93
N THR A 284 16.37 -4.24 25.81
CA THR A 284 16.59 -2.92 25.26
C THR A 284 15.23 -2.23 25.24
N PHE A 285 15.18 -1.00 25.73
CA PHE A 285 13.97 -0.17 25.68
C PHE A 285 14.23 1.09 24.85
N CYS A 286 13.19 1.61 24.19
CA CYS A 286 13.18 2.96 23.63
C CYS A 286 11.86 3.67 23.96
N ALA A 287 11.81 4.99 23.76
CA ALA A 287 10.56 5.74 23.82
C ALA A 287 9.61 5.30 22.69
N MET A 288 8.31 5.29 22.96
CA MET A 288 7.28 4.91 22.00
C MET A 288 7.39 5.70 20.68
N ARG A 289 7.56 7.03 20.76
CA ARG A 289 7.74 7.95 19.62
C ARG A 289 8.93 7.66 18.70
N ASP A 290 9.95 6.99 19.24
CA ASP A 290 11.21 6.69 18.55
C ASP A 290 11.19 5.29 17.90
N PHE A 291 10.18 4.48 18.21
CA PHE A 291 9.96 3.16 17.60
C PHE A 291 9.74 3.26 16.08
N GLY A 292 10.27 2.27 15.35
CA GLY A 292 10.33 2.25 13.88
C GLY A 292 11.35 3.20 13.24
N GLY A 293 11.91 4.15 13.99
CA GLY A 293 13.04 4.99 13.55
C GLY A 293 14.40 4.31 13.76
N PRO A 294 15.51 4.89 13.29
CA PRO A 294 16.87 4.39 13.56
C PRO A 294 17.22 4.48 15.06
N LEU A 295 17.51 3.33 15.69
CA LEU A 295 17.52 3.19 17.15
C LEU A 295 18.86 3.44 17.85
N ARG A 296 19.98 3.48 17.11
CA ARG A 296 21.35 3.47 17.65
C ARG A 296 21.63 4.46 18.79
N SER A 297 21.01 5.64 18.77
CA SER A 297 21.14 6.69 19.80
C SER A 297 19.82 7.01 20.53
N ARG A 298 18.79 6.17 20.38
CA ARG A 298 17.43 6.36 20.91
C ARG A 298 17.01 5.30 21.93
N CYS A 299 17.78 4.23 22.07
CA CYS A 299 17.62 3.25 23.14
C CYS A 299 18.00 3.87 24.50
N TYR A 300 17.26 3.51 25.55
CA TYR A 300 17.56 3.92 26.91
C TYR A 300 18.82 3.21 27.45
N PRO A 301 19.62 3.87 28.33
CA PRO A 301 20.76 3.25 28.99
C PRO A 301 20.39 2.00 29.78
N TYR A 302 21.31 1.03 29.84
CA TYR A 302 21.13 -0.24 30.56
C TYR A 302 20.68 -0.05 32.02
N SER A 303 21.25 0.96 32.69
CA SER A 303 20.93 1.32 34.08
C SER A 303 19.45 1.67 34.32
N GLN A 304 18.70 2.02 33.28
CA GLN A 304 17.27 2.32 33.36
C GLN A 304 16.38 1.10 33.04
N ASN A 305 16.94 -0.04 32.63
CA ASN A 305 16.16 -1.22 32.23
C ASN A 305 15.17 -1.65 33.32
N GLN A 306 15.56 -1.63 34.60
CA GLN A 306 14.68 -2.00 35.71
C GLN A 306 13.42 -1.13 35.79
N GLN A 307 13.57 0.18 35.62
CA GLN A 307 12.46 1.14 35.64
C GLN A 307 11.48 0.88 34.49
N TRP A 308 12.00 0.68 33.28
CA TRP A 308 11.17 0.46 32.08
C TRP A 308 10.56 -0.95 32.04
N TRP A 309 11.25 -1.95 32.59
CA TRP A 309 10.74 -3.31 32.73
C TRP A 309 9.54 -3.35 33.69
N SER A 310 9.64 -2.70 34.86
CA SER A 310 8.52 -2.60 35.82
C SER A 310 7.33 -1.77 35.31
N ARG A 311 7.53 -0.89 34.30
CA ARG A 311 6.47 -0.08 33.66
C ARG A 311 5.94 -0.68 32.34
N SER A 312 6.31 -1.92 32.00
CA SER A 312 5.87 -2.60 30.77
C SER A 312 5.34 -4.00 31.07
N ARG A 313 4.60 -4.59 30.13
CA ARG A 313 4.08 -5.96 30.18
C ARG A 313 4.60 -6.77 29.00
N ASN A 314 4.79 -8.07 29.20
CA ASN A 314 5.16 -8.99 28.13
C ASN A 314 4.00 -9.16 27.14
N CYS A 315 4.25 -8.94 25.86
CA CYS A 315 3.29 -9.09 24.76
C CYS A 315 3.80 -10.05 23.67
N THR A 316 4.74 -10.95 23.99
CA THR A 316 5.35 -11.85 23.01
C THR A 316 4.33 -12.81 22.39
N ASN A 317 4.31 -12.84 21.06
CA ASN A 317 3.46 -13.72 20.27
C ASN A 317 4.22 -14.20 19.01
N ILE A 318 5.04 -15.23 19.16
CA ILE A 318 5.71 -15.90 18.04
C ILE A 318 4.90 -17.15 17.69
N THR A 319 4.48 -17.27 16.44
CA THR A 319 3.74 -18.44 15.93
C THR A 319 4.51 -19.14 14.81
N PHE A 320 4.22 -20.42 14.60
CA PHE A 320 4.78 -21.22 13.50
C PHE A 320 3.62 -21.83 12.73
N VAL A 321 3.40 -21.34 11.50
CA VAL A 321 2.23 -21.65 10.65
C VAL A 321 2.74 -21.78 9.21
N ASN A 322 2.21 -22.72 8.42
CA ASN A 322 2.59 -22.95 7.01
C ASN A 322 4.11 -23.03 6.81
N ASN A 323 4.78 -23.85 7.63
CA ASN A 323 6.23 -24.05 7.65
C ASN A 323 7.06 -22.77 7.93
N GLN A 324 6.44 -21.69 8.42
CA GLN A 324 7.04 -20.36 8.57
C GLN A 324 6.82 -19.77 9.97
N PHE A 325 7.84 -19.10 10.50
CA PHE A 325 7.73 -18.30 11.71
C PHE A 325 7.13 -16.92 11.42
N ASN A 326 6.13 -16.53 12.21
CA ASN A 326 5.54 -15.20 12.24
C ASN A 326 5.82 -14.57 13.60
N ILE A 327 6.39 -13.35 13.59
CA ILE A 327 6.83 -12.66 14.80
C ILE A 327 5.83 -11.55 15.11
N GLY A 328 4.72 -11.93 15.73
CA GLY A 328 3.86 -10.97 16.42
C GLY A 328 4.57 -10.36 17.63
N GLY A 329 3.79 -9.77 18.52
CA GLY A 329 4.31 -8.98 19.62
C GLY A 329 3.32 -7.85 19.90
N PRO A 330 3.78 -6.59 20.04
CA PRO A 330 2.87 -5.46 20.14
C PRO A 330 2.06 -5.26 18.85
N SER A 331 0.78 -4.94 18.99
CA SER A 331 -0.14 -4.68 17.87
C SER A 331 0.35 -3.55 16.96
N TYR A 332 0.43 -3.82 15.65
CA TYR A 332 0.81 -2.83 14.64
C TYR A 332 -0.17 -1.65 14.58
N ARG A 333 -1.48 -1.95 14.72
CA ARG A 333 -2.55 -0.93 14.72
C ARG A 333 -2.42 0.01 15.90
N ASP A 334 -2.11 -0.52 17.08
CA ASP A 334 -1.98 0.28 18.30
C ASP A 334 -0.65 1.04 18.36
N ILE A 335 0.43 0.47 17.81
CA ILE A 335 1.69 1.18 17.60
C ILE A 335 1.48 2.37 16.66
N ASN A 336 0.82 2.21 15.51
CA ASN A 336 0.54 3.32 14.60
C ASN A 336 -0.35 4.39 15.26
N ARG A 337 -1.36 3.98 16.04
CA ARG A 337 -2.23 4.90 16.81
C ARG A 337 -1.40 5.72 17.81
N ARG A 338 -0.50 5.08 18.56
CA ARG A 338 0.35 5.71 19.59
C ARG A 338 1.53 6.51 19.04
N LEU A 339 1.99 6.20 17.82
CA LEU A 339 3.05 6.94 17.13
C LEU A 339 2.60 8.28 16.55
N GLY A 340 1.31 8.45 16.26
CA GLY A 340 0.78 9.63 15.55
C GLY A 340 1.30 9.78 14.10
N ARG A 341 2.00 8.77 13.56
CA ARG A 341 2.46 8.69 12.17
C ARG A 341 2.22 7.28 11.64
N PRO A 342 1.82 7.11 10.36
CA PRO A 342 1.75 5.79 9.75
C PRO A 342 3.18 5.24 9.60
N MET A 343 3.45 4.04 10.14
CA MET A 343 4.65 3.31 9.75
C MET A 343 4.47 2.65 8.37
N PRO A 344 5.56 2.40 7.63
CA PRO A 344 5.53 1.50 6.49
C PRO A 344 5.21 0.06 6.92
N PHE A 345 4.42 -0.61 6.12
CA PHE A 345 4.19 -2.06 6.18
C PHE A 345 4.81 -2.70 4.94
N TYR A 346 5.55 -3.80 5.10
CA TYR A 346 6.30 -4.40 3.99
C TYR A 346 5.83 -5.81 3.62
N GLU A 347 5.85 -6.10 2.32
CA GLU A 347 5.88 -7.48 1.82
C GLU A 347 7.33 -8.00 1.97
N LEU A 348 7.52 -9.00 2.83
CA LEU A 348 8.83 -9.59 3.08
C LEU A 348 9.20 -10.56 1.95
N ASN A 349 10.29 -10.24 1.26
CA ASN A 349 10.88 -11.09 0.24
C ASN A 349 12.20 -11.69 0.75
N LEU A 350 12.31 -13.02 0.73
CA LEU A 350 13.48 -13.75 1.20
C LEU A 350 14.36 -14.09 0.00
N ASP A 351 15.52 -13.43 -0.09
CA ASP A 351 16.53 -13.77 -1.11
C ASP A 351 17.33 -14.97 -0.63
N ARG A 352 16.91 -16.16 -1.08
CA ARG A 352 17.48 -17.44 -0.66
C ARG A 352 18.70 -17.88 -1.49
N TYR A 353 19.03 -17.18 -2.58
CA TYR A 353 20.02 -17.62 -3.56
C TYR A 353 21.43 -17.02 -3.34
N ASP A 354 22.46 -17.77 -3.77
CA ASP A 354 23.88 -17.52 -3.44
C ASP A 354 24.38 -16.10 -3.76
N PRO A 355 25.17 -15.46 -2.87
CA PRO A 355 25.32 -14.00 -2.83
C PRO A 355 26.50 -13.46 -3.64
N SER A 356 27.04 -14.23 -4.59
CA SER A 356 28.28 -13.96 -5.34
C SER A 356 28.27 -12.71 -6.26
N ARG A 357 27.30 -11.79 -6.10
CA ARG A 357 27.20 -10.50 -6.78
C ARG A 357 27.03 -9.26 -5.90
N ARG A 358 26.63 -9.34 -4.62
CA ARG A 358 26.20 -8.14 -3.86
C ARG A 358 27.27 -7.50 -2.98
N GLY A 359 28.08 -8.30 -2.27
CA GLY A 359 29.01 -7.78 -1.24
C GLY A 359 28.33 -7.00 -0.09
N ASN A 360 27.01 -6.95 -0.09
CA ASN A 360 26.17 -6.20 0.83
C ASN A 360 24.96 -7.09 1.14
N PHE A 361 24.92 -7.58 2.37
CA PHE A 361 23.90 -8.49 2.89
C PHE A 361 22.79 -7.75 3.66
N ASN A 362 22.90 -6.42 3.79
CA ASN A 362 21.97 -5.62 4.58
C ASN A 362 20.58 -5.62 3.94
N SER A 363 19.54 -5.47 4.77
CA SER A 363 18.15 -5.43 4.32
C SER A 363 17.91 -4.29 3.31
N GLN A 364 17.22 -4.57 2.19
CA GLN A 364 16.97 -3.60 1.12
C GLN A 364 15.47 -3.37 0.91
N VAL A 365 15.04 -2.12 1.05
CA VAL A 365 13.65 -1.70 0.81
C VAL A 365 13.48 -1.24 -0.63
N ASN A 366 12.67 -1.97 -1.41
CA ASN A 366 12.34 -1.66 -2.79
C ASN A 366 10.84 -1.40 -2.91
N GLY A 367 10.43 -0.14 -2.80
CA GLY A 367 9.01 0.23 -2.72
C GLY A 367 8.35 -0.38 -1.49
N ASN A 368 7.34 -1.23 -1.68
CA ASN A 368 6.66 -1.95 -0.60
C ASN A 368 7.36 -3.26 -0.18
N ARG A 369 8.43 -3.69 -0.87
CA ARG A 369 9.11 -4.96 -0.60
C ARG A 369 10.33 -4.79 0.28
N LEU A 370 10.38 -5.55 1.38
CA LEU A 370 11.56 -5.68 2.24
C LEU A 370 12.34 -6.93 1.85
N ASN A 371 13.48 -6.76 1.19
CA ASN A 371 14.33 -7.86 0.75
C ASN A 371 15.37 -8.15 1.83
N ILE A 372 15.44 -9.41 2.29
CA ILE A 372 16.42 -9.89 3.27
C ILE A 372 17.12 -11.11 2.70
N PHE A 373 18.45 -11.14 2.75
CA PHE A 373 19.23 -12.32 2.40
C PHE A 373 19.03 -13.42 3.46
N ALA A 374 18.52 -14.56 3.03
CA ALA A 374 18.00 -15.62 3.89
C ALA A 374 18.21 -17.01 3.25
N PRO A 375 19.46 -17.48 3.10
CA PRO A 375 19.76 -18.79 2.50
C PRO A 375 19.17 -19.95 3.32
N THR A 376 18.63 -20.97 2.64
CA THR A 376 18.11 -22.17 3.32
C THR A 376 19.28 -23.01 3.87
N VAL A 377 19.56 -22.91 5.18
CA VAL A 377 20.71 -23.53 5.87
C VAL A 377 20.31 -24.74 6.73
N ASN A 378 19.44 -25.61 6.22
CA ASN A 378 18.87 -26.76 6.95
C ASN A 378 19.65 -28.08 6.75
N ALA A 379 20.93 -28.01 6.36
CA ALA A 379 21.74 -29.18 6.04
C ALA A 379 22.00 -30.10 7.26
N ASN A 380 21.77 -31.40 7.11
CA ASN A 380 21.88 -32.38 8.20
C ASN A 380 23.30 -32.50 8.80
N TRP A 381 24.34 -32.11 8.05
CA TRP A 381 25.75 -32.11 8.48
C TRP A 381 26.20 -30.83 9.19
N ASN A 382 25.32 -29.85 9.40
CA ASN A 382 25.64 -28.53 9.97
C ASN A 382 26.48 -28.59 11.26
N ASP A 383 26.06 -29.38 12.25
CA ASP A 383 26.73 -29.49 13.55
C ASP A 383 28.07 -30.27 13.49
N GLY A 384 28.42 -30.84 12.32
CA GLY A 384 29.73 -31.44 12.03
C GLY A 384 30.71 -30.51 11.30
N LEU A 385 30.29 -29.28 10.98
CA LEU A 385 31.13 -28.24 10.37
C LEU A 385 31.86 -27.42 11.45
N ARG A 386 32.97 -26.79 11.08
CA ARG A 386 33.74 -25.90 11.96
C ARG A 386 34.12 -24.59 11.26
N PRO A 387 34.26 -23.47 11.99
CA PRO A 387 34.79 -22.24 11.43
C PRO A 387 36.23 -22.40 10.93
N ASN A 388 36.54 -21.78 9.80
CA ASN A 388 37.90 -21.74 9.25
C ASN A 388 38.93 -21.03 10.16
N ARG A 389 38.47 -20.15 11.06
CA ARG A 389 39.29 -19.47 12.04
C ARG A 389 38.58 -19.36 13.39
N VAL A 390 38.92 -20.25 14.31
CA VAL A 390 38.55 -20.15 15.73
C VAL A 390 39.66 -19.40 16.47
N LYS A 391 39.29 -18.42 17.30
CA LYS A 391 40.23 -17.54 18.01
C LYS A 391 40.73 -18.13 19.32
N ASP A 392 39.85 -18.75 20.09
CA ASP A 392 40.15 -19.35 21.39
C ASP A 392 39.03 -20.34 21.81
N LYS A 393 39.28 -21.14 22.85
CA LYS A 393 38.32 -22.08 23.45
C LYS A 393 37.96 -21.67 24.88
N TRP A 394 36.67 -21.48 25.14
CA TRP A 394 36.13 -21.05 26.44
C TRP A 394 35.48 -22.22 27.17
N ASN A 395 36.21 -22.83 28.11
CA ASN A 395 35.74 -23.98 28.88
C ASN A 395 34.73 -23.63 29.98
N ASP A 396 34.71 -22.38 30.47
CA ASP A 396 33.73 -21.87 31.45
C ASP A 396 33.01 -20.65 30.86
N LEU A 397 31.80 -20.86 30.32
CA LEU A 397 30.97 -19.82 29.70
C LEU A 397 29.70 -19.59 30.52
N GLN A 398 29.79 -18.71 31.52
CA GLN A 398 28.65 -18.39 32.38
C GLN A 398 27.69 -17.41 31.70
N VAL A 399 26.46 -17.85 31.44
CA VAL A 399 25.36 -17.01 30.95
C VAL A 399 24.79 -16.20 32.10
N ASP A 400 24.60 -14.89 31.90
CA ASP A 400 24.12 -13.99 32.93
C ASP A 400 22.60 -14.09 33.12
N ARG A 401 22.15 -14.96 34.03
CA ARG A 401 20.72 -15.19 34.30
C ARG A 401 20.32 -14.70 35.70
N PRO A 402 19.07 -14.21 35.88
CA PRO A 402 18.56 -13.82 37.20
C PRO A 402 18.23 -15.05 38.08
N VAL A 403 17.83 -16.15 37.44
CA VAL A 403 17.48 -17.44 38.05
C VAL A 403 18.12 -18.53 37.20
N ALA A 404 18.50 -19.66 37.80
CA ALA A 404 18.94 -20.83 37.06
C ALA A 404 17.84 -21.27 36.06
N LEU A 405 18.25 -21.65 34.84
CA LEU A 405 17.32 -22.12 33.83
C LEU A 405 16.62 -23.40 34.33
N LYS A 406 15.32 -23.55 34.01
CA LYS A 406 14.57 -24.76 34.36
C LYS A 406 15.27 -25.99 33.77
N GLN A 407 15.34 -27.07 34.57
CA GLN A 407 16.13 -28.26 34.24
C GLN A 407 15.65 -28.93 32.93
N ASP A 408 14.34 -29.00 32.71
CA ASP A 408 13.72 -29.55 31.50
C ASP A 408 14.10 -28.77 30.23
N VAL A 409 14.17 -27.44 30.31
CA VAL A 409 14.59 -26.56 29.21
C VAL A 409 16.07 -26.76 28.90
N ALA A 410 16.91 -26.87 29.94
CA ALA A 410 18.35 -27.10 29.79
C ALA A 410 18.67 -28.49 29.22
N GLU A 411 18.01 -29.54 29.71
CA GLU A 411 18.13 -30.92 29.24
C GLU A 411 17.71 -31.03 27.78
N LYS A 412 16.52 -30.52 27.43
CA LYS A 412 16.02 -30.59 26.06
C LYS A 412 16.89 -29.84 25.04
N PHE A 413 17.54 -28.75 25.45
CA PHE A 413 18.54 -28.10 24.58
C PHE A 413 19.79 -28.96 24.36
N ARG A 414 20.30 -29.63 25.41
CA ARG A 414 21.43 -30.58 25.28
C ARG A 414 21.07 -31.75 24.39
N GLU A 415 19.95 -32.43 24.65
CA GLU A 415 19.44 -33.55 23.86
C GLU A 415 19.30 -33.17 22.37
N ALA A 416 18.66 -32.03 22.07
CA ALA A 416 18.48 -31.56 20.70
C ALA A 416 19.81 -31.25 19.99
N ARG A 417 20.86 -30.86 20.72
CA ARG A 417 22.20 -30.63 20.17
C ARG A 417 22.95 -31.94 19.95
N GLU A 418 22.92 -32.86 20.91
CA GLU A 418 23.52 -34.19 20.78
C GLU A 418 22.88 -34.97 19.61
N GLU A 419 21.56 -34.87 19.44
CA GLU A 419 20.85 -35.46 18.31
C GLU A 419 21.30 -34.87 16.96
N ARG A 420 21.48 -33.54 16.87
CA ARG A 420 22.01 -32.89 15.66
C ARG A 420 23.46 -33.30 15.38
N GLN A 421 24.32 -33.37 16.40
CA GLN A 421 25.70 -33.83 16.26
C GLN A 421 25.77 -35.28 15.77
N ARG A 422 24.96 -36.18 16.33
CA ARG A 422 24.86 -37.57 15.86
C ARG A 422 24.37 -37.64 14.41
N LYS A 423 23.30 -36.92 14.07
CA LYS A 423 22.78 -36.84 12.69
C LYS A 423 23.82 -36.28 11.71
N ALA A 424 24.63 -35.31 12.14
CA ALA A 424 25.72 -34.77 11.32
C ALA A 424 26.83 -35.80 11.11
N GLN A 425 27.25 -36.52 12.15
CA GLN A 425 28.24 -37.61 12.03
C GLN A 425 27.74 -38.71 11.10
N GLU A 426 26.51 -39.20 11.30
CA GLU A 426 25.88 -40.20 10.42
C GLU A 426 25.80 -39.73 8.96
N ALA A 427 25.47 -38.46 8.72
CA ALA A 427 25.39 -37.90 7.37
C ALA A 427 26.77 -37.82 6.70
N ILE A 428 27.80 -37.43 7.45
CA ILE A 428 29.19 -37.34 6.96
C ILE A 428 29.74 -38.74 6.67
N GLU A 429 29.44 -39.73 7.52
CA GLU A 429 29.82 -41.13 7.31
C GLU A 429 29.13 -41.72 6.08
N LYS A 430 27.80 -41.55 5.94
CA LYS A 430 27.03 -42.00 4.76
C LYS A 430 27.50 -41.39 3.44
N LEU A 431 28.04 -40.17 3.47
CA LEU A 431 28.63 -39.52 2.29
C LEU A 431 30.02 -40.06 1.93
N GLY A 432 30.69 -40.85 2.78
CA GLY A 432 32.07 -41.30 2.58
C GLY A 432 33.13 -40.38 3.22
N GLY A 433 32.76 -39.61 4.23
CA GLY A 433 33.66 -38.77 5.02
C GLY A 433 33.83 -37.34 4.50
N GLN A 434 34.71 -36.59 5.15
CA GLN A 434 34.88 -35.14 4.99
C GLN A 434 35.23 -34.70 3.54
N GLN A 435 36.02 -35.48 2.80
CA GLN A 435 36.38 -35.15 1.41
C GLN A 435 35.17 -35.26 0.47
N ALA A 436 34.35 -36.30 0.64
CA ALA A 436 33.15 -36.50 -0.16
C ALA A 436 32.07 -35.47 0.20
N LEU A 437 31.91 -35.14 1.49
CA LEU A 437 31.10 -34.00 1.94
C LEU A 437 31.53 -32.71 1.23
N GLN A 438 32.83 -32.39 1.19
CA GLN A 438 33.31 -31.16 0.56
C GLN A 438 32.99 -31.12 -0.95
N LYS A 439 33.07 -32.26 -1.64
CA LYS A 439 32.67 -32.39 -3.05
C LYS A 439 31.16 -32.18 -3.24
N GLU A 440 30.34 -32.80 -2.40
CA GLU A 440 28.87 -32.66 -2.43
C GLU A 440 28.44 -31.21 -2.18
N ARG A 441 29.02 -30.55 -1.18
CA ARG A 441 28.77 -29.14 -0.86
C ARG A 441 29.11 -28.22 -2.04
N LEU A 442 30.24 -28.45 -2.72
CA LEU A 442 30.61 -27.69 -3.92
C LEU A 442 29.63 -27.93 -5.09
N ALA A 443 29.13 -29.16 -5.26
CA ALA A 443 28.12 -29.47 -6.27
C ALA A 443 26.78 -28.76 -6.00
N ILE A 444 26.30 -28.77 -4.75
CA ILE A 444 25.11 -28.04 -4.31
C ILE A 444 25.27 -26.53 -4.59
N LEU A 445 26.38 -25.92 -4.18
CA LEU A 445 26.66 -24.51 -4.44
C LEU A 445 26.73 -24.19 -5.95
N GLU A 446 27.31 -25.07 -6.77
CA GLU A 446 27.36 -24.88 -8.23
C GLU A 446 25.97 -24.98 -8.87
N GLN A 447 25.13 -25.93 -8.43
CA GLN A 447 23.74 -26.05 -8.86
C GLN A 447 22.94 -24.79 -8.49
N ASN A 448 23.00 -24.36 -7.22
CA ASN A 448 22.30 -23.17 -6.75
C ASN A 448 22.74 -21.91 -7.51
N ARG A 449 24.02 -21.82 -7.88
CA ARG A 449 24.54 -20.74 -8.74
C ARG A 449 23.98 -20.79 -10.17
N LYS A 450 23.78 -21.98 -10.75
CA LYS A 450 23.15 -22.15 -12.08
C LYS A 450 21.68 -21.74 -12.03
N GLU A 451 20.92 -22.27 -11.06
CA GLU A 451 19.50 -21.92 -10.87
C GLU A 451 19.30 -20.42 -10.63
N ALA A 452 20.14 -19.79 -9.80
CA ALA A 452 20.10 -18.35 -9.56
C ALA A 452 20.36 -17.53 -10.85
N GLN A 453 21.29 -17.97 -11.70
CA GLN A 453 21.55 -17.34 -12.99
C GLN A 453 20.37 -17.48 -13.96
N GLU A 454 19.71 -18.64 -13.99
CA GLU A 454 18.53 -18.86 -14.83
C GLU A 454 17.33 -18.05 -14.36
N LYS A 455 17.01 -18.06 -13.05
CA LYS A 455 15.97 -17.21 -12.48
C LYS A 455 16.23 -15.72 -12.74
N THR A 456 17.49 -15.27 -12.64
CA THR A 456 17.87 -13.89 -12.98
C THR A 456 17.62 -13.57 -14.46
N LYS A 457 17.87 -14.51 -15.39
CA LYS A 457 17.56 -14.33 -16.82
C LYS A 457 16.05 -14.23 -17.05
N VAL A 458 15.24 -15.08 -16.42
CA VAL A 458 13.78 -15.07 -16.54
C VAL A 458 13.21 -13.74 -16.03
N VAL A 459 13.56 -13.32 -14.80
CA VAL A 459 13.10 -12.04 -14.24
C VAL A 459 13.55 -10.83 -15.09
N PHE A 460 14.75 -10.89 -15.69
CA PHE A 460 15.19 -9.86 -16.63
C PHE A 460 14.34 -9.85 -17.91
N GLN A 461 14.03 -11.01 -18.49
CA GLN A 461 13.16 -11.12 -19.68
C GLN A 461 11.73 -10.66 -19.40
N GLU A 462 11.13 -11.06 -18.27
CA GLU A 462 9.82 -10.59 -17.82
C GLU A 462 9.79 -9.08 -17.67
N ARG A 463 10.79 -8.49 -16.99
CA ARG A 463 10.89 -7.03 -16.84
C ARG A 463 11.08 -6.31 -18.18
N GLN A 464 11.83 -6.88 -19.14
CA GLN A 464 11.91 -6.32 -20.49
C GLN A 464 10.54 -6.32 -21.17
N LYS A 465 9.76 -7.40 -21.00
CA LYS A 465 8.40 -7.50 -21.53
C LYS A 465 7.45 -6.49 -20.88
N GLU A 466 7.45 -6.35 -19.56
CA GLU A 466 6.66 -5.32 -18.84
C GLU A 466 7.00 -3.90 -19.33
N ILE A 467 8.29 -3.60 -19.56
CA ILE A 467 8.73 -2.30 -20.07
C ILE A 467 8.20 -2.07 -21.49
N GLN A 468 8.23 -3.09 -22.36
CA GLN A 468 7.67 -3.02 -23.71
C GLN A 468 6.15 -2.82 -23.69
N GLU A 469 5.42 -3.58 -22.85
CA GLU A 469 3.96 -3.47 -22.68
C GLU A 469 3.58 -2.06 -22.17
N ARG A 470 4.30 -1.51 -21.17
CA ARG A 470 4.10 -0.13 -20.70
C ARG A 470 4.41 0.92 -21.77
N GLN A 471 5.46 0.73 -22.58
CA GLN A 471 5.77 1.63 -23.69
C GLN A 471 4.71 1.60 -24.79
N GLN A 472 4.11 0.43 -25.03
CA GLN A 472 3.01 0.27 -25.98
C GLN A 472 1.74 0.96 -25.48
N GLN A 473 1.35 0.71 -24.23
CA GLN A 473 0.18 1.34 -23.61
C GLN A 473 0.31 2.87 -23.55
N ALA A 474 1.51 3.39 -23.23
CA ALA A 474 1.77 4.84 -23.26
C ALA A 474 1.66 5.46 -24.67
N LYS A 475 1.96 4.70 -25.73
CA LYS A 475 1.73 5.16 -27.13
C LYS A 475 0.24 5.19 -27.47
N GLU A 476 -0.51 4.18 -27.05
CA GLU A 476 -1.97 4.10 -27.29
C GLU A 476 -2.72 5.21 -26.55
N ASP A 477 -2.36 5.49 -25.29
CA ASP A 477 -2.90 6.62 -24.53
C ASP A 477 -2.54 7.99 -25.16
N LEU A 478 -1.33 8.11 -25.70
CA LEU A 478 -0.91 9.32 -26.43
C LEU A 478 -1.73 9.50 -27.73
N GLN A 479 -1.98 8.42 -28.47
CA GLN A 479 -2.82 8.43 -29.67
C GLN A 479 -4.28 8.81 -29.34
N LYS A 480 -4.87 8.22 -28.30
CA LYS A 480 -6.21 8.62 -27.82
C LYS A 480 -6.27 10.11 -27.47
N ARG A 481 -5.31 10.62 -26.69
CA ARG A 481 -5.26 12.06 -26.36
C ARG A 481 -5.11 12.95 -27.60
N GLN A 482 -4.36 12.53 -28.61
CA GLN A 482 -4.25 13.28 -29.87
C GLN A 482 -5.56 13.26 -30.66
N GLN A 483 -6.31 12.16 -30.62
CA GLN A 483 -7.63 12.06 -31.24
C GLN A 483 -8.67 12.94 -30.52
N ASP A 484 -8.78 12.83 -29.19
CA ASP A 484 -9.64 13.68 -28.36
C ASP A 484 -9.39 15.18 -28.60
N LEU A 485 -8.13 15.57 -28.81
CA LEU A 485 -7.75 16.96 -29.12
C LEU A 485 -8.20 17.38 -30.53
N ARG A 486 -8.11 16.51 -31.54
CA ARG A 486 -8.65 16.79 -32.89
C ARG A 486 -10.17 16.92 -32.86
N ASP A 487 -10.84 16.02 -32.16
CA ASP A 487 -12.31 15.98 -32.12
C ASP A 487 -12.86 17.22 -31.40
N LYS A 488 -12.22 17.66 -30.30
CA LYS A 488 -12.51 18.94 -29.64
C LYS A 488 -12.22 20.16 -30.52
N GLN A 489 -11.15 20.13 -31.33
CA GLN A 489 -10.88 21.20 -32.30
C GLN A 489 -11.92 21.24 -33.43
N GLY A 490 -12.43 20.07 -33.86
CA GLY A 490 -13.55 19.95 -34.79
C GLY A 490 -14.84 20.57 -34.25
N GLN A 491 -15.26 20.14 -33.05
CA GLN A 491 -16.44 20.67 -32.38
C GLN A 491 -16.36 22.19 -32.13
N ALA A 492 -15.22 22.69 -31.64
CA ALA A 492 -15.02 24.12 -31.44
C ALA A 492 -15.10 24.93 -32.75
N LYS A 493 -14.76 24.31 -33.89
CA LYS A 493 -14.89 24.94 -35.21
C LYS A 493 -16.34 24.94 -35.70
N GLU A 494 -17.06 23.83 -35.57
CA GLU A 494 -18.49 23.77 -35.89
C GLU A 494 -19.32 24.76 -35.06
N ASP A 495 -19.05 24.88 -33.75
CA ASP A 495 -19.70 25.87 -32.88
C ASP A 495 -19.41 27.31 -33.32
N MET A 496 -18.17 27.60 -33.76
CA MET A 496 -17.78 28.90 -34.30
C MET A 496 -18.48 29.22 -35.62
N ASP A 497 -18.56 28.27 -36.54
CA ASP A 497 -19.22 28.44 -37.83
C ASP A 497 -20.75 28.58 -37.64
N LYS A 498 -21.36 27.81 -36.73
CA LYS A 498 -22.78 27.93 -36.36
C LYS A 498 -23.11 29.30 -35.75
N ARG A 499 -22.28 29.80 -34.83
CA ARG A 499 -22.41 31.17 -34.27
C ARG A 499 -22.25 32.26 -35.34
N ARG A 500 -21.36 32.06 -36.33
CA ARG A 500 -21.24 32.96 -37.48
C ARG A 500 -22.51 32.98 -38.33
N GLN A 501 -23.14 31.83 -38.53
CA GLN A 501 -24.35 31.69 -39.33
C GLN A 501 -25.54 32.37 -38.63
N GLU A 502 -25.74 32.11 -37.34
CA GLU A 502 -26.74 32.82 -36.51
C GLU A 502 -26.52 34.34 -36.48
N ALA A 503 -25.27 34.81 -36.44
CA ALA A 503 -24.96 36.23 -36.49
C ALA A 503 -25.27 36.85 -37.86
N ALA A 504 -25.05 36.12 -38.95
CA ALA A 504 -25.38 36.55 -40.31
C ALA A 504 -26.89 36.64 -40.54
N ASP A 505 -27.67 35.69 -40.02
CA ASP A 505 -29.13 35.69 -40.17
C ASP A 505 -29.78 36.81 -39.32
N ARG A 506 -29.34 37.03 -38.07
CA ARG A 506 -29.74 38.22 -37.28
C ARG A 506 -29.43 39.54 -38.00
N LEU A 507 -28.35 39.60 -38.78
CA LEU A 507 -28.00 40.79 -39.56
C LEU A 507 -28.95 41.00 -40.75
N LYS A 508 -29.41 39.92 -41.40
CA LYS A 508 -30.45 39.97 -42.45
C LYS A 508 -31.78 40.42 -41.86
N ASP A 509 -32.20 39.87 -40.73
CA ASP A 509 -33.45 40.24 -40.07
C ASP A 509 -33.48 41.75 -39.74
N GLN A 510 -32.38 42.29 -39.19
CA GLN A 510 -32.25 43.73 -39.00
C GLN A 510 -32.25 44.54 -40.31
N GLN A 511 -31.72 44.00 -41.42
CA GLN A 511 -31.79 44.67 -42.71
C GLN A 511 -33.21 44.69 -43.26
N GLN A 512 -33.93 43.58 -43.16
CA GLN A 512 -35.34 43.47 -43.57
C GLN A 512 -36.22 44.41 -42.75
N GLN A 513 -36.09 44.38 -41.42
CA GLN A 513 -36.86 45.25 -40.52
C GLN A 513 -36.63 46.74 -40.81
N ARG A 514 -35.39 47.15 -41.14
CA ARG A 514 -35.09 48.52 -41.60
C ARG A 514 -35.68 48.86 -42.98
N GLN A 515 -35.81 47.88 -43.87
CA GLN A 515 -36.49 48.07 -45.16
C GLN A 515 -38.00 48.18 -44.99
N ASP A 516 -38.60 47.37 -44.11
CA ASP A 516 -40.04 47.40 -43.81
C ASP A 516 -40.42 48.72 -43.12
N ASP A 517 -39.63 49.21 -42.15
CA ASP A 517 -39.79 50.53 -41.54
C ASP A 517 -39.66 51.68 -42.57
N MET A 518 -38.73 51.55 -43.53
CA MET A 518 -38.58 52.50 -44.64
C MET A 518 -39.78 52.47 -45.59
N ALA A 519 -40.28 51.28 -45.95
CA ALA A 519 -41.45 51.12 -46.80
C ALA A 519 -42.70 51.69 -46.13
N LYS A 520 -42.88 51.45 -44.83
CA LYS A 520 -43.97 52.02 -44.03
C LYS A 520 -43.91 53.55 -43.98
N ARG A 521 -42.72 54.13 -43.76
CA ARG A 521 -42.52 55.59 -43.85
C ARG A 521 -42.79 56.15 -45.25
N GLN A 522 -42.46 55.42 -46.31
CA GLN A 522 -42.81 55.82 -47.68
C GLN A 522 -44.31 55.75 -47.93
N GLN A 523 -45.02 54.77 -47.35
CA GLN A 523 -46.48 54.70 -47.41
C GLN A 523 -47.13 55.85 -46.64
N ASP A 524 -46.73 56.11 -45.38
CA ASP A 524 -47.18 57.27 -44.59
C ASP A 524 -46.96 58.61 -45.32
N LEU A 525 -45.90 58.72 -46.12
CA LEU A 525 -45.62 59.89 -46.97
C LEU A 525 -46.50 59.94 -48.22
N ARG A 526 -46.83 58.81 -48.84
CA ARG A 526 -47.79 58.73 -49.96
C ARG A 526 -49.18 59.09 -49.49
N ASP A 527 -49.65 58.51 -48.40
CA ASP A 527 -50.98 58.75 -47.83
C ASP A 527 -51.13 60.23 -47.45
N LYS A 528 -50.08 60.86 -46.89
CA LYS A 528 -50.04 62.32 -46.66
C LYS A 528 -50.02 63.15 -47.94
N GLN A 529 -49.36 62.69 -49.01
CA GLN A 529 -49.39 63.35 -50.31
C GLN A 529 -50.75 63.21 -51.00
N GLU A 530 -51.44 62.09 -50.82
CA GLU A 530 -52.78 61.82 -51.33
C GLU A 530 -53.80 62.67 -50.59
N GLN A 531 -53.74 62.72 -49.26
CA GLN A 531 -54.56 63.64 -48.47
C GLN A 531 -54.27 65.12 -48.76
N ALA A 532 -53.02 65.48 -49.06
CA ALA A 532 -52.68 66.81 -49.55
C ALA A 532 -53.16 67.08 -51.00
N LYS A 533 -53.34 66.04 -51.83
CA LYS A 533 -53.99 66.17 -53.14
C LYS A 533 -55.49 66.34 -52.98
N ASP A 534 -56.15 65.60 -52.10
CA ASP A 534 -57.59 65.76 -51.81
C ASP A 534 -57.89 67.18 -51.28
N ASP A 535 -57.07 67.67 -50.35
CA ASP A 535 -57.15 69.06 -49.86
C ASP A 535 -56.86 70.08 -50.99
N ALA A 536 -55.93 69.78 -51.90
CA ALA A 536 -55.65 70.62 -53.06
C ALA A 536 -56.73 70.53 -54.15
N GLU A 537 -57.45 69.41 -54.25
CA GLU A 537 -58.56 69.19 -55.18
C GLU A 537 -59.82 69.89 -54.69
N LYS A 538 -60.07 69.86 -53.38
CA LYS A 538 -61.08 70.68 -52.70
C LYS A 538 -60.82 72.18 -52.89
N ARG A 539 -59.57 72.62 -52.72
CA ARG A 539 -59.14 73.99 -53.06
C ARG A 539 -59.22 74.29 -54.56
N ARG A 540 -59.02 73.30 -55.43
CA ARG A 540 -59.24 73.44 -56.89
C ARG A 540 -60.72 73.56 -57.23
N GLN A 541 -61.65 72.94 -56.51
CA GLN A 541 -63.08 73.15 -56.69
C GLN A 541 -63.48 74.57 -56.26
N GLU A 542 -63.00 75.05 -55.12
CA GLU A 542 -63.16 76.46 -54.70
C GLU A 542 -62.52 77.45 -55.71
N MET A 543 -61.38 77.08 -56.30
CA MET A 543 -60.72 77.87 -57.35
C MET A 543 -61.42 77.74 -58.71
N ALA A 544 -62.09 76.62 -59.01
CA ALA A 544 -62.82 76.39 -60.26
C ALA A 544 -64.09 77.25 -60.34
N ASP A 545 -64.80 77.45 -59.23
CA ASP A 545 -65.89 78.42 -59.17
C ASP A 545 -65.38 79.87 -59.29
N ARG A 546 -64.16 80.18 -58.85
CA ARG A 546 -63.50 81.47 -59.11
C ARG A 546 -62.94 81.61 -60.54
N LEU A 547 -62.62 80.51 -61.22
CA LEU A 547 -62.11 80.49 -62.60
C LEU A 547 -63.22 80.54 -63.65
N LYS A 548 -64.48 80.26 -63.30
CA LYS A 548 -65.62 80.51 -64.21
C LYS A 548 -65.79 81.99 -64.56
N ASP A 549 -65.43 82.90 -63.65
CA ASP A 549 -65.45 84.36 -63.88
C ASP A 549 -64.18 84.88 -64.57
N GLN A 550 -63.11 84.07 -64.68
CA GLN A 550 -61.81 84.56 -65.12
C GLN A 550 -61.15 83.60 -66.11
N GLN A 551 -61.30 83.95 -67.39
CA GLN A 551 -60.76 83.34 -68.62
C GLN A 551 -61.80 82.74 -69.57
N GLN A 552 -62.68 83.64 -70.01
CA GLN A 552 -62.94 83.91 -71.42
C GLN A 552 -61.65 84.43 -72.13
N GLN A 553 -60.51 83.73 -71.98
CA GLN A 553 -59.23 84.17 -72.55
C GLN A 553 -58.22 83.02 -72.76
N ARG A 554 -58.21 82.53 -74.01
CA ARG A 554 -57.06 81.99 -74.78
C ARG A 554 -56.36 80.73 -74.22
N GLN A 555 -56.56 79.54 -74.81
CA GLN A 555 -56.13 79.05 -76.14
C GLN A 555 -54.68 78.52 -76.22
N GLN A 556 -54.61 77.22 -76.57
CA GLN A 556 -53.65 76.50 -77.45
C GLN A 556 -52.30 75.92 -76.93
N GLY A 557 -52.08 74.64 -77.29
CA GLY A 557 -50.77 73.97 -77.45
C GLY A 557 -50.37 73.00 -76.34
N LYS A 558 -50.76 71.71 -76.30
CA LYS A 558 -50.38 70.54 -77.16
C LYS A 558 -48.89 70.18 -77.09
N ASP A 559 -48.54 69.04 -76.46
CA ASP A 559 -48.30 67.69 -77.08
C ASP A 559 -46.82 67.60 -77.55
N ASP A 560 -46.03 66.51 -77.45
CA ASP A 560 -46.17 65.20 -76.79
C ASP A 560 -44.78 64.49 -76.76
N GLY A 561 -44.66 63.41 -75.99
CA GLY A 561 -44.00 62.18 -76.44
C GLY A 561 -42.46 62.03 -76.62
N LYS A 562 -41.94 61.09 -75.81
CA LYS A 562 -41.21 59.86 -76.23
C LYS A 562 -39.68 59.81 -76.47
N ASP A 563 -39.16 58.63 -76.10
CA ASP A 563 -38.00 57.90 -76.65
C ASP A 563 -36.57 58.46 -76.45
N GLN A 564 -35.51 57.64 -76.32
CA GLN A 564 -35.39 56.28 -75.77
C GLN A 564 -33.94 56.06 -75.27
N ALA A 565 -33.69 54.94 -74.58
CA ALA A 565 -32.36 54.53 -74.13
C ALA A 565 -31.35 54.43 -75.29
N GLY A 566 -30.16 55.07 -75.17
CA GLY A 566 -29.22 55.07 -76.30
C GLY A 566 -27.81 55.64 -76.16
N ASN A 567 -27.30 56.05 -74.99
CA ASN A 567 -25.85 56.22 -74.78
C ASN A 567 -25.45 56.30 -73.28
N MET A 568 -25.26 55.15 -72.62
CA MET A 568 -24.98 55.09 -71.17
C MET A 568 -23.49 55.08 -70.80
N GLN A 569 -22.59 54.69 -71.70
CA GLN A 569 -21.14 54.64 -71.40
C GLN A 569 -20.41 55.96 -71.71
N GLU A 570 -20.85 56.74 -72.71
CA GLU A 570 -20.23 58.02 -73.03
C GLU A 570 -20.69 59.15 -72.07
N ARG A 571 -21.95 59.09 -71.63
CA ARG A 571 -22.49 59.99 -70.59
C ARG A 571 -21.81 59.81 -69.23
N LEU A 572 -21.37 58.61 -68.86
CA LEU A 572 -20.68 58.39 -67.59
C LEU A 572 -19.30 59.05 -67.56
N LYS A 573 -18.59 59.03 -68.69
CA LYS A 573 -17.32 59.74 -68.87
C LYS A 573 -17.51 61.26 -68.89
N GLN A 574 -18.43 61.77 -69.73
CA GLN A 574 -18.73 63.21 -69.77
C GLN A 574 -19.30 63.75 -68.45
N GLN A 575 -20.06 62.96 -67.68
CA GLN A 575 -20.57 63.39 -66.36
C GLN A 575 -19.51 63.28 -65.26
N GLN A 576 -18.48 62.43 -65.38
CA GLN A 576 -17.30 62.49 -64.52
C GLN A 576 -16.42 63.69 -64.86
N GLU A 577 -16.17 63.97 -66.15
CA GLU A 577 -15.42 65.12 -66.62
C GLU A 577 -16.13 66.44 -66.30
N GLN A 578 -17.46 66.55 -66.47
CA GLN A 578 -18.25 67.70 -66.01
C GLN A 578 -18.24 67.84 -64.49
N ARG A 579 -18.36 66.76 -63.70
CA ARG A 579 -18.25 66.87 -62.24
C ARG A 579 -16.86 67.29 -61.77
N GLN A 580 -15.79 66.85 -62.45
CA GLN A 580 -14.44 67.31 -62.15
C GLN A 580 -14.20 68.75 -62.62
N ALA A 581 -14.74 69.15 -63.77
CA ALA A 581 -14.69 70.53 -64.25
C ALA A 581 -15.50 71.48 -63.35
N ASP A 582 -16.69 71.09 -62.90
CA ASP A 582 -17.49 71.87 -61.95
C ASP A 582 -16.88 71.87 -60.54
N LEU A 583 -16.27 70.77 -60.08
CA LEU A 583 -15.51 70.77 -58.82
C LEU A 583 -14.27 71.67 -58.91
N ALA A 584 -13.52 71.62 -60.01
CA ALA A 584 -12.38 72.48 -60.24
C ALA A 584 -12.81 73.95 -60.34
N LYS A 585 -13.84 74.26 -61.13
CA LYS A 585 -14.40 75.62 -61.27
C LYS A 585 -14.98 76.14 -59.96
N ARG A 586 -15.56 75.27 -59.12
CA ARG A 586 -16.12 75.64 -57.81
C ARG A 586 -15.05 75.72 -56.71
N GLN A 587 -13.94 74.98 -56.84
CA GLN A 587 -12.73 75.19 -56.03
C GLN A 587 -12.02 76.48 -56.43
N GLU A 588 -11.94 76.79 -57.72
CA GLU A 588 -11.40 78.05 -58.25
C GLU A 588 -12.29 79.23 -57.83
N GLU A 589 -13.62 79.13 -57.93
CA GLU A 589 -14.54 80.14 -57.41
C GLU A 589 -14.46 80.27 -55.88
N LEU A 590 -14.30 79.18 -55.13
CA LEU A 590 -14.14 79.25 -53.67
C LEU A 590 -12.80 79.88 -53.29
N ARG A 591 -11.74 79.60 -54.06
CA ARG A 591 -10.43 80.20 -53.89
C ARG A 591 -10.45 81.68 -54.24
N GLN A 592 -11.02 82.06 -55.39
CA GLN A 592 -11.24 83.45 -55.79
C GLN A 592 -12.15 84.18 -54.79
N LYS A 593 -13.21 83.57 -54.27
CA LYS A 593 -14.03 84.15 -53.19
C LYS A 593 -13.30 84.25 -51.86
N GLN A 594 -12.31 83.39 -51.58
CA GLN A 594 -11.45 83.51 -50.39
C GLN A 594 -10.35 84.57 -50.57
N GLU A 595 -9.77 84.71 -51.77
CA GLU A 595 -8.84 85.79 -52.14
C GLU A 595 -9.59 87.14 -52.07
N GLN A 596 -10.73 87.25 -52.76
CA GLN A 596 -11.57 88.45 -52.80
C GLN A 596 -12.17 88.80 -51.43
N ALA A 597 -12.49 87.82 -50.58
CA ALA A 597 -12.89 88.08 -49.18
C ALA A 597 -11.71 88.46 -48.27
N LYS A 598 -10.46 88.09 -48.59
CA LYS A 598 -9.28 88.62 -47.91
C LYS A 598 -9.01 90.06 -48.35
N ASP A 599 -9.04 90.33 -49.66
CA ASP A 599 -8.86 91.68 -50.20
C ASP A 599 -9.95 92.64 -49.69
N ASP A 600 -11.22 92.23 -49.68
CA ASP A 600 -12.31 93.02 -49.10
C ASP A 600 -12.18 93.17 -47.58
N ALA A 601 -11.67 92.16 -46.86
CA ALA A 601 -11.44 92.27 -45.42
C ALA A 601 -10.26 93.20 -45.09
N GLU A 602 -9.20 93.18 -45.90
CA GLU A 602 -8.01 94.03 -45.75
C GLU A 602 -8.32 95.48 -46.15
N LYS A 603 -9.05 95.68 -47.25
CA LYS A 603 -9.60 96.99 -47.65
C LYS A 603 -10.54 97.56 -46.59
N ARG A 604 -11.45 96.75 -46.01
CA ARG A 604 -12.29 97.17 -44.88
C ARG A 604 -11.47 97.43 -43.61
N ARG A 605 -10.32 96.78 -43.42
CA ARG A 605 -9.40 97.06 -42.31
C ARG A 605 -8.70 98.41 -42.47
N GLN A 606 -8.31 98.77 -43.70
CA GLN A 606 -7.76 100.08 -44.03
C GLN A 606 -8.82 101.18 -43.96
N GLU A 607 -10.00 100.99 -44.57
CA GLU A 607 -11.12 101.94 -44.48
C GLU A 607 -11.63 102.13 -43.03
N ALA A 608 -11.57 101.09 -42.19
CA ALA A 608 -11.88 101.21 -40.76
C ALA A 608 -10.77 101.93 -39.97
N ALA A 609 -9.49 101.74 -40.33
CA ALA A 609 -8.38 102.46 -39.70
C ALA A 609 -8.41 103.96 -40.02
N ASP A 610 -8.77 104.34 -41.24
CA ASP A 610 -8.93 105.74 -41.64
C ASP A 610 -10.18 106.38 -41.02
N ARG A 611 -11.29 105.62 -40.90
CA ARG A 611 -12.49 106.09 -40.18
C ARG A 611 -12.27 106.26 -38.68
N LEU A 612 -11.45 105.41 -38.03
CA LEU A 612 -11.13 105.57 -36.60
C LEU A 612 -10.28 106.80 -36.30
N LYS A 613 -9.53 107.32 -37.29
CA LYS A 613 -8.73 108.54 -37.15
C LYS A 613 -9.53 109.84 -37.20
N ASN A 614 -10.67 109.84 -37.90
CA ASN A 614 -11.52 111.03 -38.10
C ASN A 614 -12.74 111.11 -37.15
N GLN A 615 -12.87 110.20 -36.19
CA GLN A 615 -14.03 110.15 -35.27
C GLN A 615 -13.69 110.41 -33.79
N GLN A 616 -12.64 111.20 -33.54
CA GLN A 616 -12.31 111.77 -32.22
C GLN A 616 -12.18 113.31 -32.25
N GLN A 617 -13.19 114.03 -32.75
CA GLN A 617 -13.40 115.48 -32.47
C GLN A 617 -14.81 115.93 -32.91
N GLY A 618 -15.53 116.70 -32.05
CA GLY A 618 -16.83 117.34 -32.35
C GLY A 618 -18.04 116.38 -32.38
N ARG A 619 -18.83 116.14 -31.32
CA ARG A 619 -19.78 117.02 -30.57
C ARG A 619 -20.94 117.66 -31.38
N ASN A 620 -22.14 117.23 -30.98
CA ASN A 620 -23.34 118.03 -30.64
C ASN A 620 -24.49 118.29 -31.64
N ASP A 621 -25.69 118.29 -31.02
CA ASP A 621 -27.01 118.80 -31.43
C ASP A 621 -27.71 118.09 -32.62
N GLY A 622 -29.01 117.75 -32.62
CA GLY A 622 -30.08 117.82 -31.60
C GLY A 622 -31.45 118.10 -32.25
N GLY A 623 -32.45 117.18 -32.17
CA GLY A 623 -33.83 117.50 -32.61
C GLY A 623 -34.75 116.33 -33.04
N ASN A 624 -35.73 116.04 -32.16
CA ASN A 624 -37.11 115.52 -32.35
C ASN A 624 -37.52 114.35 -33.28
N ASP A 625 -38.15 113.38 -32.60
CA ASP A 625 -39.47 112.76 -32.83
C ASP A 625 -39.71 111.61 -33.83
N GLN A 626 -40.44 110.60 -33.31
CA GLN A 626 -41.07 109.44 -33.98
C GLN A 626 -40.22 108.23 -34.42
N ALA A 627 -39.25 107.77 -33.60
CA ALA A 627 -38.52 106.50 -33.85
C ALA A 627 -38.43 105.50 -32.65
N GLY A 628 -38.95 105.85 -31.47
CA GLY A 628 -38.60 105.18 -30.20
C GLY A 628 -38.92 103.68 -30.10
N ASN A 629 -40.05 103.21 -30.64
CA ASN A 629 -40.54 101.83 -30.38
C ASN A 629 -39.97 100.76 -31.35
N MET A 630 -39.13 101.16 -32.32
CA MET A 630 -38.52 100.25 -33.30
C MET A 630 -37.02 100.07 -33.05
N GLN A 631 -36.30 101.12 -32.65
CA GLN A 631 -34.86 101.07 -32.38
C GLN A 631 -34.50 100.19 -31.19
N GLU A 632 -35.29 100.18 -30.12
CA GLU A 632 -35.00 99.38 -28.93
C GLU A 632 -35.14 97.87 -29.19
N ARG A 633 -36.16 97.46 -29.98
CA ARG A 633 -36.29 96.08 -30.47
C ARG A 633 -35.15 95.69 -31.39
N LEU A 634 -34.72 96.57 -32.30
CA LEU A 634 -33.58 96.32 -33.18
C LEU A 634 -32.26 96.18 -32.40
N LYS A 635 -32.05 97.00 -31.38
CA LYS A 635 -30.89 96.96 -30.49
C LYS A 635 -30.85 95.67 -29.67
N GLN A 636 -31.94 95.33 -28.96
CA GLN A 636 -32.04 94.06 -28.22
C GLN A 636 -31.86 92.84 -29.14
N GLN A 637 -32.43 92.85 -30.35
CA GLN A 637 -32.26 91.75 -31.31
C GLN A 637 -30.85 91.70 -31.93
N GLN A 638 -30.12 92.82 -32.02
CA GLN A 638 -28.69 92.82 -32.37
C GLN A 638 -27.82 92.29 -31.22
N GLU A 639 -28.07 92.73 -29.99
CA GLU A 639 -27.36 92.28 -28.79
C GLU A 639 -27.58 90.78 -28.53
N GLN A 640 -28.82 90.27 -28.67
CA GLN A 640 -29.10 88.83 -28.60
C GLN A 640 -28.38 88.04 -29.70
N ARG A 641 -28.40 88.49 -30.96
CA ARG A 641 -27.67 87.81 -32.05
C ARG A 641 -26.15 87.82 -31.83
N GLN A 642 -25.60 88.88 -31.26
CA GLN A 642 -24.17 88.93 -30.91
C GLN A 642 -23.84 88.03 -29.73
N ALA A 643 -24.70 87.97 -28.70
CA ALA A 643 -24.55 87.07 -27.57
C ALA A 643 -24.64 85.58 -28.00
N ASP A 644 -25.60 85.24 -28.85
CA ASP A 644 -25.75 83.88 -29.41
C ASP A 644 -24.56 83.51 -30.32
N LEU A 645 -24.06 84.44 -31.14
CA LEU A 645 -22.85 84.22 -31.95
C LEU A 645 -21.61 84.02 -31.07
N ALA A 646 -21.42 84.84 -30.04
CA ALA A 646 -20.31 84.70 -29.10
C ALA A 646 -20.39 83.37 -28.33
N LYS A 647 -21.57 83.02 -27.82
CA LYS A 647 -21.80 81.74 -27.13
C LYS A 647 -21.53 80.56 -28.06
N ARG A 648 -21.98 80.61 -29.31
CA ARG A 648 -21.78 79.53 -30.28
C ARG A 648 -20.35 79.43 -30.79
N GLN A 649 -19.59 80.53 -30.81
CA GLN A 649 -18.14 80.52 -31.04
C GLN A 649 -17.40 79.88 -29.85
N GLU A 650 -17.79 80.20 -28.63
CA GLU A 650 -17.20 79.63 -27.41
C GLU A 650 -17.51 78.12 -27.28
N GLU A 651 -18.74 77.69 -27.58
CA GLU A 651 -19.11 76.26 -27.67
C GLU A 651 -18.28 75.51 -28.72
N LEU A 652 -18.06 76.09 -29.90
CA LEU A 652 -17.22 75.50 -30.96
C LEU A 652 -15.75 75.41 -30.54
N ARG A 653 -15.25 76.41 -29.82
CA ARG A 653 -13.89 76.43 -29.27
C ARG A 653 -13.73 75.36 -28.20
N GLN A 654 -14.68 75.23 -27.27
CA GLN A 654 -14.69 74.18 -26.25
C GLN A 654 -14.78 72.78 -26.86
N GLN A 655 -15.58 72.57 -27.92
CA GLN A 655 -15.61 71.29 -28.64
C GLN A 655 -14.27 70.98 -29.33
N GLN A 656 -13.60 71.96 -29.93
CA GLN A 656 -12.28 71.77 -30.52
C GLN A 656 -11.20 71.46 -29.46
N GLU A 657 -11.31 72.08 -28.27
CA GLU A 657 -10.38 71.86 -27.16
C GLU A 657 -10.58 70.48 -26.51
N GLN A 658 -11.84 70.05 -26.32
CA GLN A 658 -12.19 68.68 -25.91
C GLN A 658 -11.73 67.63 -26.93
N ALA A 659 -11.95 67.86 -28.24
CA ALA A 659 -11.50 66.94 -29.28
C ALA A 659 -9.97 66.82 -29.34
N LYS A 660 -9.23 67.90 -29.09
CA LYS A 660 -7.76 67.87 -28.96
C LYS A 660 -7.34 67.08 -27.73
N ALA A 661 -7.93 67.34 -26.56
CA ALA A 661 -7.62 66.63 -25.32
C ALA A 661 -7.91 65.12 -25.43
N GLU A 662 -9.01 64.73 -26.09
CA GLU A 662 -9.33 63.31 -26.30
C GLU A 662 -8.35 62.63 -27.29
N ALA A 663 -7.95 63.34 -28.37
CA ALA A 663 -6.94 62.83 -29.30
C ALA A 663 -5.55 62.70 -28.64
N GLU A 664 -5.20 63.61 -27.74
CA GLU A 664 -3.95 63.55 -26.96
C GLU A 664 -3.97 62.40 -25.95
N LYS A 665 -5.07 62.21 -25.22
CA LYS A 665 -5.28 61.04 -24.35
C LYS A 665 -5.15 59.72 -25.12
N ARG A 666 -5.81 59.59 -26.28
CA ARG A 666 -5.69 58.40 -27.14
C ARG A 666 -4.25 58.16 -27.62
N ARG A 667 -3.44 59.21 -27.82
CA ARG A 667 -2.01 59.10 -28.12
C ARG A 667 -1.20 58.60 -26.93
N GLN A 668 -1.47 59.08 -25.71
CA GLN A 668 -0.83 58.60 -24.48
C GLN A 668 -1.18 57.13 -24.22
N ASP A 669 -2.48 56.78 -24.27
CA ASP A 669 -2.97 55.40 -24.11
C ASP A 669 -2.40 54.42 -25.14
N ALA A 670 -1.99 54.89 -26.33
CA ALA A 670 -1.32 54.09 -27.35
C ALA A 670 0.19 53.97 -27.11
N ALA A 671 0.84 55.05 -26.64
CA ALA A 671 2.25 55.05 -26.28
C ALA A 671 2.55 54.16 -25.07
N ASP A 672 1.67 54.15 -24.07
CA ASP A 672 1.89 53.32 -22.87
C ASP A 672 1.63 51.83 -23.14
N ARG A 673 0.63 51.50 -23.98
CA ARG A 673 0.46 50.12 -24.51
C ARG A 673 1.67 49.63 -25.31
N MET A 674 2.31 50.50 -26.08
CA MET A 674 3.57 50.18 -26.78
C MET A 674 4.71 49.89 -25.80
N LYS A 675 4.88 50.70 -24.74
CA LYS A 675 5.89 50.45 -23.69
C LYS A 675 5.63 49.14 -22.96
N GLU A 676 4.38 48.88 -22.56
CA GLU A 676 3.98 47.65 -21.86
C GLU A 676 4.28 46.40 -22.71
N GLN A 677 3.92 46.43 -24.01
CA GLN A 677 4.22 45.34 -24.94
C GLN A 677 5.73 45.20 -25.25
N GLN A 678 6.52 46.25 -25.08
CA GLN A 678 7.99 46.20 -25.17
C GLN A 678 8.61 45.60 -23.90
N GLN A 679 8.08 45.94 -22.73
CA GLN A 679 8.49 45.43 -21.43
C GLN A 679 8.14 43.94 -21.27
N GLN A 680 6.96 43.50 -21.72
CA GLN A 680 6.59 42.08 -21.79
C GLN A 680 7.55 41.27 -22.68
N ARG A 681 7.97 41.82 -23.83
CA ARG A 681 8.96 41.17 -24.71
C ARG A 681 10.33 41.05 -24.05
N GLN A 682 10.79 42.07 -23.31
CA GLN A 682 12.02 41.98 -22.53
C GLN A 682 11.94 40.91 -21.43
N GLN A 683 10.84 40.86 -20.67
CA GLN A 683 10.64 39.83 -19.64
C GLN A 683 10.60 38.41 -20.22
N GLN A 684 9.94 38.22 -21.37
CA GLN A 684 9.92 36.94 -22.08
C GLN A 684 11.34 36.52 -22.52
N GLN A 685 12.15 37.47 -22.98
CA GLN A 685 13.51 37.21 -23.42
C GLN A 685 14.45 36.90 -22.24
N GLU A 686 14.38 37.65 -21.14
CA GLU A 686 15.10 37.33 -19.90
C GLU A 686 14.73 35.94 -19.35
N GLN A 687 13.46 35.52 -19.44
CA GLN A 687 13.04 34.18 -19.03
C GLN A 687 13.67 33.10 -19.91
N ASN A 688 13.68 33.29 -21.23
CA ASN A 688 14.33 32.36 -22.17
C ASN A 688 15.84 32.27 -21.91
N ASP A 689 16.52 33.40 -21.69
CA ASP A 689 17.96 33.45 -21.42
C ASP A 689 18.31 32.76 -20.09
N ARG A 690 17.51 32.99 -19.03
CA ARG A 690 17.66 32.25 -17.75
C ARG A 690 17.43 30.74 -17.93
N GLN A 691 16.49 30.34 -18.77
CA GLN A 691 16.21 28.93 -19.05
C GLN A 691 17.38 28.26 -19.80
N GLN A 692 17.97 28.94 -20.78
CA GLN A 692 19.18 28.47 -21.47
C GLN A 692 20.39 28.39 -20.52
N GLN A 693 20.60 29.40 -19.66
CA GLN A 693 21.68 29.36 -18.66
C GLN A 693 21.52 28.19 -17.70
N MET A 694 20.29 27.88 -17.26
CA MET A 694 20.02 26.74 -16.39
C MET A 694 20.31 25.40 -17.10
N GLN A 695 19.93 25.26 -18.37
CA GLN A 695 20.27 24.07 -19.17
C GLN A 695 21.79 23.88 -19.30
N GLN A 696 22.53 24.94 -19.68
CA GLN A 696 24.00 24.90 -19.75
C GLN A 696 24.66 24.62 -18.38
N GLN A 697 24.03 25.03 -17.27
CA GLN A 697 24.51 24.70 -15.93
C GLN A 697 24.27 23.22 -15.60
N GLN A 698 23.12 22.66 -15.98
CA GLN A 698 22.82 21.24 -15.81
C GLN A 698 23.75 20.35 -16.66
N GLU A 699 24.03 20.72 -17.92
CA GLU A 699 24.98 19.99 -18.77
C GLU A 699 26.41 20.02 -18.20
N ARG A 700 26.89 21.17 -17.72
CA ARG A 700 28.19 21.26 -17.04
C ARG A 700 28.25 20.41 -15.77
N LEU A 701 27.20 20.38 -14.97
CA LEU A 701 27.11 19.51 -13.78
C LEU A 701 27.11 18.03 -14.16
N LYS A 702 26.41 17.65 -15.23
CA LYS A 702 26.39 16.28 -15.76
C LYS A 702 27.78 15.86 -16.24
N GLN A 703 28.45 16.68 -17.04
CA GLN A 703 29.82 16.43 -17.52
C GLN A 703 30.78 16.24 -16.33
N GLN A 704 30.71 17.12 -15.33
CA GLN A 704 31.53 17.02 -14.12
C GLN A 704 31.18 15.81 -13.24
N GLN A 705 29.99 15.21 -13.36
CA GLN A 705 29.66 13.93 -12.72
C GLN A 705 30.23 12.75 -13.50
N GLU A 706 30.10 12.75 -14.83
CA GLU A 706 30.66 11.72 -15.71
C GLU A 706 32.20 11.66 -15.59
N ASP A 707 32.89 12.80 -15.57
CA ASP A 707 34.36 12.85 -15.42
C ASP A 707 34.83 12.34 -14.05
N ARG A 708 34.09 12.64 -12.97
CA ARG A 708 34.36 12.09 -11.63
C ARG A 708 34.11 10.58 -11.56
N GLN A 709 33.11 10.08 -12.27
CA GLN A 709 32.87 8.63 -12.36
C GLN A 709 34.02 7.93 -13.09
N ARG A 710 34.50 8.48 -14.21
CA ARG A 710 35.68 7.96 -14.93
C ARG A 710 36.93 7.92 -14.05
N GLN A 711 37.24 9.01 -13.34
CA GLN A 711 38.37 9.05 -12.42
C GLN A 711 38.27 8.02 -11.27
N MET A 712 37.08 7.82 -10.70
CA MET A 712 36.89 6.78 -9.67
C MET A 712 37.02 5.37 -10.26
N GLU A 713 36.58 5.15 -11.50
CA GLU A 713 36.70 3.85 -12.16
C GLU A 713 38.15 3.51 -12.53
N GLU A 714 38.92 4.49 -13.02
CA GLU A 714 40.37 4.36 -13.24
C GLU A 714 41.12 4.08 -11.94
N GLN A 715 40.84 4.81 -10.86
CA GLN A 715 41.41 4.54 -9.54
C GLN A 715 41.06 3.12 -9.04
N ARG A 716 39.82 2.68 -9.24
CA ARG A 716 39.38 1.32 -8.88
C ARG A 716 40.12 0.25 -9.70
N GLN A 717 40.35 0.48 -11.00
CA GLN A 717 41.13 -0.44 -11.85
C GLN A 717 42.58 -0.53 -11.38
N GLN A 718 43.26 0.61 -11.16
CA GLN A 718 44.63 0.63 -10.63
C GLN A 718 44.74 -0.06 -9.26
N GLN A 719 43.74 0.12 -8.39
CA GLN A 719 43.70 -0.55 -7.08
C GLN A 719 43.47 -2.06 -7.22
N GLN A 720 42.66 -2.52 -8.18
CA GLN A 720 42.48 -3.94 -8.48
C GLN A 720 43.75 -4.57 -9.06
N GLU A 721 44.50 -3.88 -9.93
CA GLU A 721 45.77 -4.38 -10.45
C GLU A 721 46.84 -4.52 -9.36
N LYS A 722 46.98 -3.51 -8.49
CA LYS A 722 47.84 -3.59 -7.29
C LYS A 722 47.42 -4.74 -6.37
N LEU A 723 46.12 -4.99 -6.20
CA LEU A 723 45.63 -6.11 -5.40
C LEU A 723 45.99 -7.46 -6.03
N LYS A 724 45.88 -7.60 -7.37
CA LYS A 724 46.29 -8.82 -8.09
C LYS A 724 47.79 -9.09 -7.96
N GLN A 725 48.63 -8.06 -8.10
CA GLN A 725 50.08 -8.19 -7.92
C GLN A 725 50.42 -8.63 -6.48
N ALA A 726 49.86 -7.96 -5.47
CA ALA A 726 50.08 -8.33 -4.07
C ALA A 726 49.55 -9.74 -3.72
N GLN A 727 48.49 -10.21 -4.40
CA GLN A 727 48.02 -11.60 -4.28
C GLN A 727 48.97 -12.61 -4.92
N GLN A 728 49.56 -12.29 -6.07
CA GLN A 728 50.56 -13.14 -6.72
C GLN A 728 51.85 -13.25 -5.88
N GLU A 729 52.35 -12.14 -5.35
CA GLU A 729 53.52 -12.13 -4.45
C GLU A 729 53.28 -12.96 -3.19
N ARG A 730 52.11 -12.81 -2.55
CA ARG A 730 51.72 -13.64 -1.39
C ARG A 730 51.62 -15.12 -1.73
N ALA A 731 51.09 -15.47 -2.90
CA ALA A 731 51.01 -16.86 -3.34
C ALA A 731 52.40 -17.48 -3.56
N GLN A 732 53.35 -16.71 -4.12
CA GLN A 732 54.75 -17.13 -4.26
C GLN A 732 55.42 -17.33 -2.89
N GLN A 733 55.28 -16.37 -1.97
CA GLN A 733 55.81 -16.48 -0.60
C GLN A 733 55.23 -17.70 0.15
N GLN A 734 53.94 -17.99 -0.02
CA GLN A 734 53.31 -19.18 0.57
C GLN A 734 53.85 -20.50 -0.02
N GLN A 735 54.09 -20.56 -1.33
CA GLN A 735 54.72 -21.73 -1.95
C GLN A 735 56.17 -21.94 -1.48
N GLU A 736 56.92 -20.86 -1.27
CA GLU A 736 58.29 -20.93 -0.76
C GLU A 736 58.33 -21.35 0.71
N GLN A 737 57.46 -20.79 1.56
CA GLN A 737 57.28 -21.24 2.95
C GLN A 737 56.86 -22.71 3.05
N ALA A 738 55.93 -23.16 2.19
CA ALA A 738 55.53 -24.57 2.15
C ALA A 738 56.69 -25.50 1.76
N ARG A 739 57.56 -25.10 0.82
CA ARG A 739 58.78 -25.84 0.47
C ARG A 739 59.77 -25.90 1.64
N GLN A 740 59.96 -24.80 2.37
CA GLN A 740 60.85 -24.76 3.54
C GLN A 740 60.31 -25.69 4.65
N GLN A 741 59.01 -25.64 4.95
CA GLN A 741 58.37 -26.54 5.92
C GLN A 741 58.49 -28.02 5.52
N GLN A 742 58.34 -28.37 4.23
CA GLN A 742 58.55 -29.74 3.76
C GLN A 742 60.01 -30.22 3.92
N GLN A 743 60.99 -29.35 3.68
CA GLN A 743 62.40 -29.67 3.90
C GLN A 743 62.72 -29.87 5.40
N GLU A 744 62.12 -29.05 6.26
CA GLU A 744 62.30 -29.15 7.71
C GLU A 744 61.62 -30.42 8.27
N GLN A 745 60.41 -30.76 7.81
CA GLN A 745 59.74 -32.03 8.14
C GLN A 745 60.56 -33.24 7.69
N MET A 746 61.15 -33.22 6.49
CA MET A 746 62.05 -34.31 6.07
C MET A 746 63.30 -34.42 6.95
N ARG A 747 63.87 -33.29 7.40
CA ARG A 747 65.00 -33.31 8.36
C ARG A 747 64.60 -33.90 9.71
N GLN A 748 63.46 -33.48 10.26
CA GLN A 748 62.95 -34.01 11.53
C GLN A 748 62.69 -35.53 11.42
N GLN A 749 62.03 -35.98 10.35
CA GLN A 749 61.76 -37.40 10.13
C GLN A 749 63.04 -38.24 9.95
N GLN A 750 64.10 -37.66 9.36
CA GLN A 750 65.43 -38.31 9.30
C GLN A 750 66.09 -38.40 10.68
N GLN A 751 65.97 -37.35 11.50
CA GLN A 751 66.49 -37.35 12.88
C GLN A 751 65.76 -38.36 13.79
N GLU A 752 64.43 -38.42 13.72
CA GLU A 752 63.63 -39.41 14.46
C GLU A 752 64.00 -40.84 14.07
N ARG A 753 64.15 -41.14 12.76
CA ARG A 753 64.60 -42.46 12.29
C ARG A 753 66.00 -42.82 12.81
N ALA A 754 66.91 -41.86 12.85
CA ALA A 754 68.25 -42.07 13.39
C ALA A 754 68.23 -42.33 14.91
N GLN A 755 67.39 -41.62 15.66
CA GLN A 755 67.18 -41.84 17.10
C GLN A 755 66.57 -43.22 17.37
N GLN A 756 65.52 -43.62 16.63
CA GLN A 756 64.91 -44.94 16.74
C GLN A 756 65.91 -46.07 16.46
N GLN A 757 66.75 -45.93 15.42
CA GLN A 757 67.82 -46.90 15.15
C GLN A 757 68.85 -46.97 16.28
N GLN A 758 69.21 -45.82 16.87
CA GLN A 758 70.15 -45.78 18.00
C GLN A 758 69.55 -46.40 19.28
N GLU A 759 68.25 -46.23 19.51
CA GLU A 759 67.54 -46.82 20.64
C GLU A 759 67.37 -48.33 20.47
N GLN A 760 66.98 -48.81 19.28
CA GLN A 760 66.96 -50.24 18.96
C GLN A 760 68.34 -50.89 19.13
N ALA A 761 69.41 -50.22 18.71
CA ALA A 761 70.78 -50.70 18.92
C ALA A 761 71.16 -50.77 20.41
N ARG A 762 70.69 -49.84 21.25
CA ARG A 762 70.87 -49.89 22.71
C ARG A 762 70.10 -51.03 23.36
N GLN A 763 68.84 -51.25 22.97
CA GLN A 763 68.01 -52.36 23.47
C GLN A 763 68.65 -53.71 23.11
N ALA A 764 69.03 -53.91 21.85
CA ALA A 764 69.73 -55.13 21.41
C ALA A 764 71.09 -55.35 22.13
N ALA A 765 71.80 -54.28 22.51
CA ALA A 765 73.01 -54.39 23.32
C ALA A 765 72.72 -54.78 24.77
N GLN A 766 71.64 -54.27 25.36
CA GLN A 766 71.19 -54.65 26.71
C GLN A 766 70.74 -56.11 26.78
N GLU A 767 69.96 -56.58 25.80
CA GLU A 767 69.56 -57.99 25.70
C GLU A 767 70.77 -58.93 25.60
N ARG A 768 71.75 -58.60 24.75
CA ARG A 768 73.01 -59.38 24.65
C ARG A 768 73.77 -59.41 25.98
N ALA A 769 73.82 -58.29 26.71
CA ALA A 769 74.47 -58.23 28.02
C ALA A 769 73.72 -59.08 29.08
N GLN A 770 72.40 -59.09 29.06
CA GLN A 770 71.58 -59.95 29.93
C GLN A 770 71.80 -61.44 29.62
N GLN A 771 71.78 -61.82 28.33
CA GLN A 771 72.07 -63.19 27.90
C GLN A 771 73.48 -63.65 28.32
N GLN A 772 74.49 -62.78 28.24
CA GLN A 772 75.85 -63.08 28.72
C GLN A 772 75.91 -63.26 30.25
N GLN A 773 75.20 -62.42 31.02
CA GLN A 773 75.11 -62.59 32.47
C GLN A 773 74.41 -63.90 32.85
N GLU A 774 73.34 -64.26 32.15
CA GLU A 774 72.62 -65.51 32.38
C GLU A 774 73.47 -66.75 32.03
N GLN A 775 74.19 -66.73 30.91
CA GLN A 775 75.16 -67.78 30.56
C GLN A 775 76.27 -67.92 31.62
N MET A 776 76.83 -66.81 32.12
CA MET A 776 77.81 -66.87 33.20
C MET A 776 77.22 -67.46 34.48
N ARG A 777 75.96 -67.12 34.82
CA ARG A 777 75.25 -67.68 35.98
C ARG A 777 75.02 -69.18 35.84
N GLN A 778 74.62 -69.65 34.65
CA GLN A 778 74.47 -71.07 34.34
C GLN A 778 75.81 -71.81 34.48
N GLN A 779 76.90 -71.29 33.90
CA GLN A 779 78.25 -71.88 34.05
C GLN A 779 78.77 -71.86 35.49
N GLN A 780 78.33 -70.94 36.35
CA GLN A 780 78.65 -70.95 37.78
C GLN A 780 77.88 -72.04 38.51
N GLN A 781 76.57 -72.18 38.24
CA GLN A 781 75.75 -73.25 38.81
C GLN A 781 76.23 -74.65 38.38
N GLU A 782 76.63 -74.82 37.12
CA GLU A 782 77.16 -76.08 36.62
C GLU A 782 78.50 -76.44 37.28
N ARG A 783 79.41 -75.48 37.45
CA ARG A 783 80.66 -75.66 38.22
C ARG A 783 80.40 -75.98 39.70
N GLN A 784 79.37 -75.38 40.31
CA GLN A 784 78.96 -75.71 41.68
C GLN A 784 78.46 -77.16 41.79
N ARG A 785 77.60 -77.61 40.86
CA ARG A 785 77.14 -79.01 40.80
C ARG A 785 78.30 -79.97 40.61
N GLN A 786 79.23 -79.70 39.69
CA GLN A 786 80.42 -80.53 39.47
C GLN A 786 81.30 -80.60 40.72
N MET A 787 81.47 -79.51 41.49
CA MET A 787 82.20 -79.55 42.77
C MET A 787 81.44 -80.33 43.85
N GLU A 788 80.11 -80.24 43.93
CA GLU A 788 79.33 -81.07 44.87
C GLU A 788 79.40 -82.55 44.52
N GLU A 789 79.30 -82.90 43.23
CA GLU A 789 79.41 -84.26 42.73
C GLU A 789 80.81 -84.85 42.98
N GLN A 790 81.87 -84.08 42.71
CA GLN A 790 83.24 -84.47 43.07
C GLN A 790 83.42 -84.65 44.59
N ARG A 791 82.80 -83.80 45.41
CA ARG A 791 82.84 -83.89 46.87
C ARG A 791 82.06 -85.11 47.38
N GLN A 792 80.93 -85.46 46.78
CA GLN A 792 80.18 -86.68 47.10
C GLN A 792 80.98 -87.92 46.71
N ALA A 793 81.55 -87.97 45.49
CA ALA A 793 82.41 -89.06 45.05
C ALA A 793 83.67 -89.22 45.93
N ALA A 794 84.25 -88.11 46.42
CA ALA A 794 85.36 -88.16 47.37
C ALA A 794 84.95 -88.71 48.75
N GLN A 795 83.77 -88.33 49.25
CA GLN A 795 83.21 -88.89 50.49
C GLN A 795 82.89 -90.38 50.36
N GLU A 796 82.39 -90.82 49.21
CA GLU A 796 82.11 -92.23 48.92
C GLU A 796 83.39 -93.06 48.83
N ARG A 797 84.43 -92.57 48.14
CA ARG A 797 85.77 -93.18 48.15
C ARG A 797 86.37 -93.28 49.55
N ALA A 798 86.19 -92.25 50.39
CA ALA A 798 86.65 -92.27 51.77
C ALA A 798 85.90 -93.32 52.63
N ARG A 799 84.59 -93.50 52.41
CA ARG A 799 83.82 -94.61 53.03
C ARG A 799 84.32 -95.97 52.58
N GLN A 800 84.51 -96.18 51.27
CA GLN A 800 85.06 -97.42 50.72
C GLN A 800 86.45 -97.74 51.28
N GLN A 801 87.33 -96.74 51.44
CA GLN A 801 88.64 -96.92 52.07
C GLN A 801 88.54 -97.27 53.56
N GLN A 802 87.63 -96.66 54.32
CA GLN A 802 87.38 -97.04 55.71
C GLN A 802 86.85 -98.48 55.83
N GLU A 803 85.95 -98.88 54.92
CA GLU A 803 85.38 -100.22 54.89
C GLU A 803 86.42 -101.27 54.49
N GLN A 804 87.30 -100.98 53.52
CA GLN A 804 88.47 -101.81 53.21
C GLN A 804 89.45 -101.93 54.40
N MET A 805 89.76 -100.83 55.09
CA MET A 805 90.58 -100.91 56.31
C MET A 805 89.92 -101.76 57.41
N ARG A 806 88.59 -101.65 57.56
CA ARG A 806 87.84 -102.46 58.53
C ARG A 806 87.86 -103.95 58.18
N GLN A 807 87.68 -104.29 56.90
CA GLN A 807 87.82 -105.67 56.42
C GLN A 807 89.24 -106.20 56.61
N GLN A 808 90.28 -105.40 56.33
CA GLN A 808 91.68 -105.77 56.62
C GLN A 808 91.93 -105.97 58.12
N GLN A 809 91.35 -105.16 58.99
CA GLN A 809 91.45 -105.36 60.45
C GLN A 809 90.70 -106.61 60.92
N GLU A 810 89.54 -106.94 60.34
CA GLU A 810 88.82 -108.18 60.63
C GLU A 810 89.57 -109.41 60.12
N GLN A 811 90.13 -109.38 58.92
CA GLN A 811 91.02 -110.44 58.41
C GLN A 811 92.28 -110.59 59.26
N ALA A 812 92.90 -109.50 59.70
CA ALA A 812 94.05 -109.55 60.60
C ALA A 812 93.69 -110.12 61.98
N ARG A 813 92.48 -109.83 62.51
CA ARG A 813 91.95 -110.45 63.73
C ARG A 813 91.68 -111.94 63.55
N GLN A 814 91.08 -112.35 62.43
CA GLN A 814 90.85 -113.76 62.12
C GLN A 814 92.17 -114.52 61.99
N ALA A 815 93.15 -114.00 61.23
CA ALA A 815 94.48 -114.59 61.12
C ALA A 815 95.24 -114.64 62.46
N ALA A 816 95.03 -113.67 63.36
CA ALA A 816 95.56 -113.70 64.73
C ALA A 816 94.87 -114.76 65.60
N GLN A 817 93.55 -114.95 65.45
CA GLN A 817 92.79 -116.01 66.12
C GLN A 817 93.20 -117.41 65.62
N GLU A 818 93.36 -117.60 64.31
CA GLU A 818 93.87 -118.85 63.72
C GLU A 818 95.29 -119.15 64.22
N ARG A 819 96.19 -118.17 64.25
CA ARG A 819 97.53 -118.34 64.84
C ARG A 819 97.48 -118.70 66.33
N ALA A 820 96.56 -118.11 67.10
CA ALA A 820 96.36 -118.46 68.50
C ALA A 820 95.80 -119.89 68.68
N GLN A 821 94.89 -120.32 67.80
CA GLN A 821 94.37 -121.70 67.78
C GLN A 821 95.46 -122.70 67.38
N GLN A 822 96.24 -122.42 66.34
CA GLN A 822 97.40 -123.26 65.96
C GLN A 822 98.44 -123.34 67.09
N MET A 823 98.68 -122.24 67.81
CA MET A 823 99.57 -122.23 68.98
C MET A 823 99.00 -123.06 70.14
N GLN A 824 97.70 -122.99 70.41
CA GLN A 824 97.03 -123.86 71.38
C GLN A 824 97.05 -125.34 70.96
N GLU A 825 96.91 -125.65 69.68
CA GLU A 825 96.99 -127.01 69.16
C GLU A 825 98.43 -127.57 69.23
N GLN A 826 99.45 -126.75 68.99
CA GLN A 826 100.85 -127.11 69.23
C GLN A 826 101.15 -127.35 70.71
N LEU A 827 100.64 -126.49 71.61
CA LEU A 827 100.72 -126.69 73.06
C LEU A 827 100.02 -127.99 73.50
N ARG A 828 98.85 -128.29 72.93
CA ARG A 828 98.12 -129.53 73.18
C ARG A 828 98.90 -130.76 72.67
N LYS A 829 99.49 -130.71 71.48
CA LYS A 829 100.35 -131.79 70.96
C LYS A 829 101.59 -132.00 71.83
N GLN A 830 102.23 -130.94 72.32
CA GLN A 830 103.32 -131.06 73.32
C GLN A 830 102.85 -131.65 74.66
N GLN A 831 101.62 -131.38 75.10
CA GLN A 831 101.05 -131.99 76.31
C GLN A 831 100.70 -133.48 76.10
N GLU A 832 100.16 -133.85 74.94
CA GLU A 832 99.91 -135.25 74.56
C GLU A 832 101.21 -136.05 74.39
N GLU A 833 102.29 -135.45 73.85
CA GLU A 833 103.63 -136.05 73.82
C GLU A 833 104.23 -136.22 75.23
N ARG A 834 104.11 -135.22 76.11
CA ARG A 834 104.53 -135.33 77.52
C ARG A 834 103.73 -136.38 78.30
N GLN A 835 102.46 -136.62 77.94
CA GLN A 835 101.69 -137.74 78.51
C GLN A 835 102.15 -139.09 77.97
N LYS A 836 102.48 -139.20 76.67
CA LYS A 836 103.03 -140.45 76.09
C LYS A 836 104.41 -140.82 76.66
N GLN A 837 105.25 -139.83 76.98
CA GLN A 837 106.52 -140.07 77.67
C GLN A 837 106.37 -140.45 79.15
N ARG A 838 105.19 -140.27 79.76
CA ARG A 838 104.94 -140.54 81.19
C ARG A 838 104.32 -141.91 81.48
N ASN A 839 103.80 -142.59 80.46
CA ASN A 839 103.23 -143.95 80.55
C ASN A 839 104.16 -145.01 79.92
N GLY A 840 105.47 -144.73 79.89
CA GLY A 840 106.53 -145.60 79.38
C GLY A 840 107.56 -145.98 80.45
N GLN A 841 107.15 -145.98 81.73
CA GLN A 841 107.86 -146.50 82.89
C GLN A 841 106.87 -147.30 83.75
#